data_AF-A0A6C0IIA9-F1
#
_entry.id   AF-A0A6C0IIA9-F1
#
_cell.length_a   1.000
_cell.length_b   1.000
_cell.length_c   1.000
_cell.angle_alpha   90.00
_cell.angle_beta   90.00
_cell.angle_gamma   90.00
#
_symmetry.space_group_name_H-M   'P 1'
#
loop_
_entity.id
_entity.type
_entity.pdbx_description
1 polymer ?
#
loop_
_entity_poly.entity_id
_entity_poly.type
_entity_poly.pdbx_seq_one_letter_code
_entity_poly.pdbx_strand_id
1 'polypeptide(L)'
;MSQANKNNYVLQAVEPTPSGSAYFRALPEKEPKLLTLQTPTIRDQRTLIWRNKNTDDSNKWDGIVTSIEAYDRWTTHGWSTYAPIVGLILIDVEASDVNDFTDRLFAISKEVPLVLLSQKVLSLKSADFWEENFDNVVNLDTIMESYPFLKPWSNTVEDAIHMFAIICRYNRVIGFNEKYAVERPSDIVFEQQAVPQQAWLVTQFYAAKSAERASEIKECLRRNCACPYLDKIVLLNERDYSGVWMNGPEGPIPGSEKIKQVVIGDRLMYADFLRYVNKHVPEGVYAILANADIYFGDSLLELWKINMVDKMLALLRWDQGEDAEPENAIIFGPRADSQDAWIVLSDSAKQRKWDYKPFQFQLGQAGCDNAFAGHMLQQRFCLCNPALTFKTFHLHNSNIRTYDKKDYIRAPIYINLVPTYLIDTRQETIPLTKSVEHLCNQLVTFEVQSSSMSNEITYCTMLEKDGRYKWEPSVENHYFEPAIPVYTWNQPVAVTPNGLVYDLRTIYMGKHADDPMYNYWKGTSADILVPMCKVDTMLAIPFESTAVFDHIDTYITYYLSRVLRLTAMNTTASFWLPPAFAPLLKDFSINLNRAVPFNGQPCWAEKVVGFLPGPCSNELGSEDIACLRSHHEWIMYPLKRVCTVIIDNILTETVAKQLFFPLLMLTGKGWTLRCIKKESEPADFFGSSICITYKSLKAASIWACPKECCLIEFQQELDIRGEIQHLAHVSELKAWVLLLSKGSITDVQEQMAVQLGKWLKKNGGEIVMG
;
A
#
# COMPACT_ATOMS: atom_id res chain seq x y z
N MET A 1 33.10 -10.21 -2.08
CA MET A 1 33.89 -10.65 -0.90
C MET A 1 32.91 -11.00 0.21
N SER A 2 33.06 -12.20 0.74
CA SER A 2 32.18 -12.88 1.70
C SER A 2 32.53 -12.56 3.16
N GLN A 3 31.52 -12.41 4.02
CA GLN A 3 31.45 -12.68 5.48
C GLN A 3 30.20 -11.92 5.99
N ALA A 4 29.37 -12.35 6.94
CA ALA A 4 29.16 -13.58 7.69
C ALA A 4 27.79 -13.39 8.40
N ASN A 5 27.04 -14.45 8.65
CA ASN A 5 26.51 -14.76 9.99
C ASN A 5 25.75 -16.08 9.98
N LYS A 6 26.42 -17.10 10.50
CA LYS A 6 25.86 -18.41 10.86
C LYS A 6 25.31 -18.31 12.27
N ASN A 7 24.02 -18.55 12.46
CA ASN A 7 23.48 -18.96 13.75
C ASN A 7 23.10 -20.44 13.67
N ASN A 8 23.78 -21.23 14.51
CA ASN A 8 23.69 -22.68 14.62
C ASN A 8 22.41 -23.07 15.38
N TYR A 9 21.59 -23.94 14.78
CA TYR A 9 20.76 -24.88 15.53
C TYR A 9 21.38 -26.27 15.34
N VAL A 10 21.99 -26.78 16.42
CA VAL A 10 22.57 -28.12 16.49
C VAL A 10 21.42 -29.11 16.72
N LEU A 11 21.05 -29.87 15.69
CA LEU A 11 20.31 -31.12 15.86
C LEU A 11 21.34 -32.26 15.90
N GLN A 12 21.44 -32.93 17.05
CA GLN A 12 22.31 -34.09 17.25
C GLN A 12 21.99 -35.19 16.22
N ALA A 13 23.03 -35.59 15.48
CA ALA A 13 23.00 -36.75 14.62
C ALA A 13 23.12 -38.04 15.45
N VAL A 14 22.23 -39.00 15.21
CA VAL A 14 22.41 -40.39 15.64
C VAL A 14 22.80 -41.20 14.39
N GLU A 15 23.96 -41.84 14.42
CA GLU A 15 24.46 -42.70 13.34
C GLU A 15 23.68 -44.01 13.21
N PRO A 16 23.62 -44.62 12.00
CA PRO A 16 22.78 -45.76 11.71
C PRO A 16 23.48 -47.10 12.00
N THR A 17 22.71 -48.09 12.48
CA THR A 17 23.13 -49.50 12.45
C THR A 17 22.56 -50.22 11.22
N PRO A 18 23.30 -51.13 10.57
CA PRO A 18 22.88 -51.79 9.33
C PRO A 18 22.28 -53.18 9.60
N SER A 19 21.07 -53.42 9.11
CA SER A 19 20.57 -54.71 8.61
C SER A 19 19.14 -54.50 8.12
N GLY A 20 18.84 -54.80 6.86
CA GLY A 20 18.23 -56.09 6.54
C GLY A 20 16.86 -55.81 5.92
N SER A 21 16.53 -56.53 4.86
CA SER A 21 15.45 -56.26 3.93
C SER A 21 14.03 -56.25 4.51
N ALA A 22 13.16 -55.54 3.78
CA ALA A 22 11.71 -55.69 3.66
C ALA A 22 10.82 -54.83 4.57
N TYR A 23 9.68 -54.48 3.96
CA TYR A 23 8.51 -53.74 4.44
C TYR A 23 8.50 -52.23 4.24
N PHE A 24 7.69 -51.83 3.25
CA PHE A 24 6.97 -50.57 3.16
C PHE A 24 6.59 -50.07 4.57
N ARG A 25 7.29 -49.05 5.07
CA ARG A 25 6.71 -48.20 6.11
C ARG A 25 5.80 -47.21 5.42
N ALA A 26 4.50 -47.49 5.48
CA ALA A 26 3.48 -46.47 5.29
C ALA A 26 3.88 -45.24 6.11
N LEU A 27 3.92 -44.07 5.47
CA LEU A 27 4.04 -42.79 6.16
C LEU A 27 2.92 -42.73 7.22
N PRO A 28 3.18 -42.27 8.45
CA PRO A 28 2.18 -42.27 9.51
C PRO A 28 0.95 -41.45 9.11
N GLU A 29 -0.21 -41.85 9.64
CA GLU A 29 -1.55 -41.24 9.55
C GLU A 29 -1.65 -39.81 10.14
N LYS A 30 -0.64 -38.95 9.94
CA LYS A 30 -0.74 -37.55 10.33
C LYS A 30 -1.23 -36.73 9.15
N GLU A 31 -2.29 -35.96 9.40
CA GLU A 31 -2.77 -34.95 8.45
C GLU A 31 -1.62 -34.03 8.02
N PRO A 32 -1.60 -33.61 6.73
CA PRO A 32 -0.57 -32.71 6.23
C PRO A 32 -0.55 -31.43 7.05
N LYS A 33 0.65 -30.92 7.36
CA LYS A 33 0.76 -29.59 7.97
C LYS A 33 0.34 -28.55 6.93
N LEU A 34 -0.70 -27.79 7.22
CA LEU A 34 -1.16 -26.71 6.36
C LEU A 34 -0.46 -25.40 6.75
N LEU A 35 0.14 -24.74 5.77
CA LEU A 35 0.69 -23.38 5.89
C LEU A 35 -0.05 -22.47 4.91
N THR A 36 -0.48 -21.30 5.36
CA THR A 36 -1.04 -20.27 4.49
C THR A 36 -0.01 -19.15 4.34
N LEU A 37 0.36 -18.84 3.11
CA LEU A 37 1.29 -17.77 2.78
C LEU A 37 0.57 -16.69 1.96
N GLN A 38 0.90 -15.44 2.25
CA GLN A 38 0.52 -14.28 1.47
C GLN A 38 1.81 -13.52 1.14
N THR A 39 2.40 -13.85 -0.01
CA THR A 39 3.70 -13.32 -0.42
C THR A 39 3.51 -12.35 -1.58
N PRO A 40 3.51 -11.03 -1.34
CA PRO A 40 3.39 -10.05 -2.41
C PRO A 40 4.61 -10.12 -3.34
N THR A 41 4.40 -9.74 -4.61
CA THR A 41 5.48 -9.65 -5.60
C THR A 41 5.51 -8.25 -6.19
N ILE A 42 6.73 -7.76 -6.39
CA ILE A 42 6.99 -6.41 -6.87
C ILE A 42 7.35 -6.41 -8.36
N ARG A 43 7.07 -5.30 -9.05
CA ARG A 43 7.61 -5.01 -10.39
C ARG A 43 9.01 -4.40 -10.29
N ASP A 44 10.02 -5.24 -10.09
CA ASP A 44 11.43 -4.83 -9.91
C ASP A 44 12.31 -5.00 -11.16
N GLN A 45 11.71 -5.26 -12.33
CA GLN A 45 12.40 -5.44 -13.61
C GLN A 45 11.74 -4.65 -14.77
N ARG A 46 10.98 -3.59 -14.48
CA ARG A 46 10.38 -2.77 -15.55
C ARG A 46 11.47 -2.25 -16.47
N THR A 47 11.32 -2.52 -17.76
CA THR A 47 12.32 -2.24 -18.78
C THR A 47 11.75 -1.26 -19.80
N LEU A 48 12.44 -0.14 -20.00
CA LEU A 48 12.16 0.86 -21.02
C LEU A 48 13.13 0.66 -22.18
N ILE A 49 12.65 0.65 -23.42
CA ILE A 49 13.51 0.54 -24.60
C ILE A 49 13.42 1.81 -25.44
N TRP A 50 14.58 2.43 -25.72
CA TRP A 50 14.66 3.57 -26.62
C TRP A 50 14.50 3.10 -28.07
N ARG A 51 13.35 3.40 -28.68
CA ARG A 51 12.95 2.95 -30.02
C ARG A 51 13.50 3.89 -31.10
N ASN A 52 14.77 3.71 -31.43
CA ASN A 52 15.43 4.40 -32.55
C ASN A 52 15.54 3.50 -33.79
N LYS A 53 16.20 3.98 -34.85
CA LYS A 53 16.26 3.26 -36.13
C LYS A 53 16.92 1.88 -36.07
N ASN A 54 17.75 1.61 -35.06
CA ASN A 54 18.59 0.42 -34.92
C ASN A 54 18.13 -0.50 -33.76
N THR A 55 16.93 -0.29 -33.23
CA THR A 55 16.42 -0.99 -32.05
C THR A 55 15.70 -2.28 -32.46
N ASP A 56 15.81 -3.33 -31.63
CA ASP A 56 15.10 -4.60 -31.81
C ASP A 56 13.57 -4.41 -31.78
N ASP A 57 12.85 -5.25 -32.52
CA ASP A 57 11.39 -5.20 -32.72
C ASP A 57 10.61 -5.89 -31.58
N SER A 58 11.25 -6.10 -30.41
CA SER A 58 10.64 -6.76 -29.26
C SER A 58 9.29 -6.15 -28.89
N ASN A 59 8.27 -6.98 -28.64
CA ASN A 59 6.95 -6.55 -28.17
C ASN A 59 6.73 -6.74 -26.66
N LYS A 60 7.78 -7.01 -25.88
CA LYS A 60 7.67 -7.39 -24.45
C LYS A 60 7.99 -6.27 -23.48
N TRP A 61 8.50 -5.14 -23.98
CA TRP A 61 8.97 -4.00 -23.18
C TRP A 61 8.35 -2.69 -23.64
N ASP A 62 8.17 -1.78 -22.69
CA ASP A 62 7.62 -0.44 -22.90
C ASP A 62 8.59 0.40 -23.75
N GLY A 63 8.08 1.10 -24.77
CA GLY A 63 8.89 1.88 -25.71
C GLY A 63 8.91 3.37 -25.43
N ILE A 64 10.04 4.03 -25.63
CA ILE A 64 10.15 5.50 -25.67
C ILE A 64 10.73 5.96 -27.01
N VAL A 65 10.16 7.03 -27.55
CA VAL A 65 10.58 7.61 -28.83
C VAL A 65 11.02 9.05 -28.65
N THR A 66 11.86 9.52 -29.56
CA THR A 66 12.50 10.84 -29.46
C THR A 66 12.24 11.71 -30.69
N SER A 67 11.26 11.33 -31.52
CA SER A 67 10.77 12.09 -32.67
C SER A 67 9.38 11.60 -33.08
N ILE A 68 8.62 12.43 -33.80
CA ILE A 68 7.29 12.06 -34.33
C ILE A 68 7.43 10.98 -35.41
N GLU A 69 8.47 11.04 -36.24
CA GLU A 69 8.71 10.03 -37.29
C GLU A 69 9.00 8.65 -36.67
N ALA A 70 9.70 8.62 -35.54
CA ALA A 70 9.91 7.39 -34.78
C ALA A 70 8.57 6.87 -34.23
N TYR A 71 7.74 7.74 -33.63
CA TYR A 71 6.41 7.36 -33.18
C TYR A 71 5.58 6.73 -34.31
N ASP A 72 5.50 7.42 -35.46
CA ASP A 72 4.73 6.97 -36.61
C ASP A 72 5.25 5.63 -37.14
N ARG A 73 6.57 5.47 -37.27
CA ARG A 73 7.18 4.20 -37.70
C ARG A 73 6.75 3.03 -36.83
N TRP A 74 6.82 3.20 -35.50
CA TRP A 74 6.56 2.14 -34.54
C TRP A 74 5.08 1.89 -34.28
N THR A 75 4.19 2.78 -34.71
CA THR A 75 2.73 2.63 -34.53
C THR A 75 2.00 2.22 -35.82
N THR A 76 2.49 2.61 -37.01
CA THR A 76 1.78 2.44 -38.30
C THR A 76 1.67 0.99 -38.80
N HIS A 77 2.47 0.05 -38.27
CA HIS A 77 2.54 -1.33 -38.79
C HIS A 77 1.82 -2.38 -37.91
N GLY A 78 0.82 -1.99 -37.10
CA GLY A 78 0.11 -2.94 -36.21
C GLY A 78 0.95 -3.45 -35.04
N TRP A 79 2.13 -2.87 -34.80
CA TRP A 79 2.97 -3.14 -33.63
C TRP A 79 2.45 -2.45 -32.37
N SER A 80 1.64 -1.40 -32.53
CA SER A 80 1.01 -0.67 -31.42
C SER A 80 0.13 -1.57 -30.56
N THR A 81 -0.36 -2.69 -31.09
CA THR A 81 -1.18 -3.65 -30.33
C THR A 81 -0.36 -4.48 -29.35
N TYR A 82 0.97 -4.54 -29.48
CA TYR A 82 1.78 -5.49 -28.70
C TYR A 82 2.93 -4.86 -27.90
N ALA A 83 3.49 -3.71 -28.29
CA ALA A 83 4.47 -2.96 -27.49
C ALA A 83 4.07 -1.47 -27.40
N PRO A 84 3.52 -1.00 -26.27
CA PRO A 84 3.05 0.37 -26.16
C PRO A 84 4.24 1.35 -26.15
N ILE A 85 4.10 2.43 -26.91
CA ILE A 85 4.95 3.61 -26.75
C ILE A 85 4.41 4.40 -25.56
N VAL A 86 5.17 4.44 -24.48
CA VAL A 86 4.76 5.04 -23.20
C VAL A 86 5.19 6.50 -23.05
N GLY A 87 6.03 7.00 -23.94
CA GLY A 87 6.49 8.37 -23.89
C GLY A 87 7.14 8.88 -25.17
N LEU A 88 7.05 10.19 -25.33
CA LEU A 88 7.66 10.95 -26.43
C LEU A 88 8.53 12.07 -25.84
N ILE A 89 9.76 12.19 -26.32
CA ILE A 89 10.69 13.24 -25.91
C ILE A 89 11.08 14.08 -27.12
N LEU A 90 10.89 15.39 -27.05
CA LEU A 90 11.31 16.32 -28.10
C LEU A 90 12.16 17.43 -27.50
N ILE A 91 13.46 17.41 -27.83
CA ILE A 91 14.41 18.43 -27.36
C ILE A 91 14.62 19.54 -28.38
N ASP A 92 14.38 19.25 -29.65
CA ASP A 92 14.50 20.17 -30.78
C ASP A 92 13.61 19.67 -31.93
N VAL A 93 13.04 20.59 -32.70
CA VAL A 93 12.13 20.28 -33.79
C VAL A 93 12.39 21.25 -34.95
N GLU A 94 12.68 20.71 -36.12
CA GLU A 94 12.76 21.47 -37.38
C GLU A 94 11.39 21.41 -38.10
N ALA A 95 10.40 22.11 -37.55
CA ALA A 95 9.06 22.18 -38.15
C ALA A 95 8.98 23.32 -39.16
N SER A 96 8.76 22.99 -40.44
CA SER A 96 8.46 24.01 -41.47
C SER A 96 7.08 24.66 -41.28
N ASP A 97 6.14 23.92 -40.67
CA ASP A 97 4.83 24.41 -40.24
C ASP A 97 4.63 24.03 -38.76
N VAL A 98 4.62 25.04 -37.90
CA VAL A 98 4.47 24.85 -36.45
C VAL A 98 3.07 24.33 -36.11
N ASN A 99 2.02 24.70 -36.87
CA ASN A 99 0.66 24.28 -36.56
C ASN A 99 0.47 22.79 -36.86
N ASP A 100 0.92 22.32 -38.02
CA ASP A 100 0.85 20.90 -38.39
C ASP A 100 1.62 20.02 -37.38
N PHE A 101 2.81 20.47 -36.98
CA PHE A 101 3.59 19.82 -35.92
C PHE A 101 2.79 19.74 -34.60
N THR A 102 2.21 20.86 -34.13
CA THR A 102 1.47 20.88 -32.86
C THR A 102 0.18 20.06 -32.92
N ASP A 103 -0.51 20.04 -34.06
CA ASP A 103 -1.72 19.24 -34.28
C ASP A 103 -1.37 17.74 -34.24
N ARG A 104 -0.26 17.36 -34.88
CA ARG A 104 0.22 15.98 -34.82
C ARG A 104 0.67 15.60 -33.41
N LEU A 105 1.40 16.47 -32.72
CA LEU A 105 1.83 16.24 -31.33
C LEU A 105 0.64 16.09 -30.40
N PHE A 106 -0.41 16.90 -30.56
CA PHE A 106 -1.65 16.79 -29.79
C PHE A 106 -2.35 15.45 -30.05
N ALA A 107 -2.41 14.99 -31.29
CA ALA A 107 -2.96 13.66 -31.58
C ALA A 107 -2.15 12.54 -30.89
N ILE A 108 -0.82 12.66 -30.84
CA ILE A 108 0.05 11.70 -30.17
C ILE A 108 -0.10 11.76 -28.64
N SER A 109 -0.22 12.96 -28.07
CA SER A 109 -0.32 13.13 -26.61
C SER A 109 -1.54 12.48 -26.01
N LYS A 110 -2.60 12.22 -26.80
CA LYS A 110 -3.78 11.44 -26.35
C LYS A 110 -3.54 9.94 -26.28
N GLU A 111 -2.50 9.44 -26.95
CA GLU A 111 -2.14 8.01 -27.00
C GLU A 111 -0.96 7.65 -26.09
N VAL A 112 -0.13 8.64 -25.71
CA VAL A 112 1.04 8.42 -24.84
C VAL A 112 0.81 8.96 -23.43
N PRO A 113 1.21 8.24 -22.38
CA PRO A 113 1.07 8.69 -20.99
C PRO A 113 1.79 9.99 -20.64
N LEU A 114 2.98 10.26 -21.20
CA LEU A 114 3.81 11.39 -20.79
C LEU A 114 4.69 11.89 -21.95
N VAL A 115 4.72 13.22 -22.12
CA VAL A 115 5.53 13.91 -23.13
C VAL A 115 6.52 14.84 -22.45
N LEU A 116 7.82 14.70 -22.76
CA LEU A 116 8.84 15.62 -22.27
C LEU A 116 9.30 16.55 -23.40
N LEU A 117 9.14 17.85 -23.19
CA LEU A 117 9.52 18.88 -24.16
C LEU A 117 10.60 19.78 -23.57
N SER A 118 11.58 20.19 -24.38
CA SER A 118 12.49 21.27 -23.97
C SER A 118 11.79 22.63 -24.07
N GLN A 119 12.34 23.61 -23.36
CA GLN A 119 11.92 25.01 -23.43
C GLN A 119 12.03 25.56 -24.86
N LYS A 120 12.98 25.06 -25.66
CA LYS A 120 13.11 25.40 -27.08
C LYS A 120 11.86 25.00 -27.86
N VAL A 121 11.36 23.78 -27.67
CA VAL A 121 10.12 23.30 -28.34
C VAL A 121 8.89 24.03 -27.79
N LEU A 122 8.82 24.23 -26.47
CA LEU A 122 7.72 24.95 -25.85
C LEU A 122 7.62 26.41 -26.33
N SER A 123 8.76 27.04 -26.68
CA SER A 123 8.78 28.43 -27.18
C SER A 123 8.13 28.63 -28.55
N LEU A 124 7.75 27.56 -29.26
CA LEU A 124 7.03 27.62 -30.53
C LEU A 124 5.58 28.13 -30.38
N LYS A 125 5.02 28.06 -29.17
CA LYS A 125 3.66 28.53 -28.83
C LYS A 125 3.66 29.26 -27.48
N SER A 126 2.56 29.92 -27.15
CA SER A 126 2.37 30.55 -25.83
C SER A 126 2.23 29.50 -24.73
N ALA A 127 2.52 29.89 -23.48
CA ALA A 127 2.29 29.03 -22.31
C ALA A 127 0.82 28.57 -22.22
N ASP A 128 -0.12 29.52 -22.40
CA ASP A 128 -1.57 29.25 -22.38
C ASP A 128 -1.97 28.17 -23.40
N PHE A 129 -1.36 28.15 -24.59
CA PHE A 129 -1.63 27.11 -25.58
C PHE A 129 -1.28 25.72 -25.05
N TRP A 130 -0.11 25.56 -24.43
CA TRP A 130 0.30 24.26 -23.90
C TRP A 130 -0.59 23.81 -22.75
N GLU A 131 -0.91 24.72 -21.82
CA GLU A 131 -1.78 24.43 -20.67
C GLU A 131 -3.21 24.07 -21.09
N GLU A 132 -3.77 24.73 -22.09
CA GLU A 132 -5.13 24.48 -22.57
C GLU A 132 -5.25 23.18 -23.41
N ASN A 133 -4.17 22.73 -24.05
CA ASN A 133 -4.21 21.61 -25.00
C ASN A 133 -3.55 20.32 -24.44
N PHE A 134 -2.63 20.43 -23.49
CA PHE A 134 -1.85 19.28 -23.02
C PHE A 134 -1.91 19.15 -21.50
N ASP A 135 -2.33 17.98 -21.04
CA ASP A 135 -2.42 17.58 -19.63
C ASP A 135 -1.25 16.69 -19.19
N ASN A 136 -0.42 16.24 -20.14
CA ASN A 136 0.66 15.29 -19.93
C ASN A 136 2.01 15.77 -20.48
N VAL A 137 2.18 17.08 -20.68
CA VAL A 137 3.46 17.69 -21.09
C VAL A 137 4.22 18.16 -19.87
N VAL A 138 5.51 17.81 -19.80
CA VAL A 138 6.44 18.27 -18.77
C VAL A 138 7.64 18.96 -19.43
N ASN A 139 7.98 20.14 -18.93
CA ASN A 139 9.12 20.92 -19.39
C ASN A 139 10.43 20.35 -18.81
N LEU A 140 11.33 19.89 -19.67
CA LEU A 140 12.64 19.35 -19.28
C LEU A 140 13.52 20.36 -18.55
N ASP A 141 13.44 21.64 -18.92
CA ASP A 141 14.31 22.68 -18.38
C ASP A 141 13.93 23.06 -16.94
N THR A 142 12.67 22.88 -16.54
CA THR A 142 12.16 23.17 -15.18
C THR A 142 11.71 21.92 -14.43
N ILE A 143 11.95 20.73 -14.98
CA ILE A 143 11.44 19.46 -14.45
C ILE A 143 11.82 19.20 -12.99
N MET A 144 12.99 19.68 -12.54
CA MET A 144 13.45 19.53 -11.16
C MET A 144 12.62 20.31 -10.14
N GLU A 145 11.91 21.36 -10.57
CA GLU A 145 11.02 22.12 -9.69
C GLU A 145 9.83 21.28 -9.24
N SER A 146 9.40 20.34 -10.09
CA SER A 146 8.34 19.37 -9.79
C SER A 146 8.90 18.04 -9.25
N TYR A 147 10.08 17.64 -9.69
CA TYR A 147 10.68 16.35 -9.38
C TYR A 147 12.09 16.53 -8.77
N PRO A 148 12.17 16.96 -7.50
CA PRO A 148 13.41 17.36 -6.83
C PRO A 148 14.42 16.23 -6.59
N PHE A 149 14.02 14.97 -6.83
CA PHE A 149 14.89 13.80 -6.81
C PHE A 149 15.71 13.63 -8.10
N LEU A 150 15.44 14.41 -9.14
CA LEU A 150 16.20 14.41 -10.38
C LEU A 150 17.48 15.24 -10.27
N LYS A 151 18.43 14.97 -11.16
CA LYS A 151 19.63 15.78 -11.37
C LYS A 151 19.38 16.82 -12.47
N PRO A 152 20.18 17.91 -12.55
CA PRO A 152 20.06 18.89 -13.63
C PRO A 152 20.15 18.25 -15.01
N TRP A 153 19.21 18.58 -15.88
CA TRP A 153 19.17 18.09 -17.25
C TRP A 153 20.39 18.59 -18.04
N SER A 154 21.03 17.71 -18.80
CA SER A 154 22.25 18.00 -19.57
C SER A 154 22.01 18.48 -21.00
N ASN A 155 20.76 18.77 -21.39
CA ASN A 155 20.37 19.08 -22.78
C ASN A 155 20.63 17.94 -23.78
N THR A 156 20.67 16.69 -23.32
CA THR A 156 20.82 15.50 -24.18
C THR A 156 19.57 14.65 -24.16
N VAL A 157 19.38 13.87 -25.23
CA VAL A 157 18.24 12.94 -25.37
C VAL A 157 18.37 11.80 -24.36
N GLU A 158 19.58 11.28 -24.17
CA GLU A 158 19.89 10.22 -23.21
C GLU A 158 19.51 10.64 -21.78
N ASP A 159 19.83 11.88 -21.41
CA ASP A 159 19.47 12.39 -20.08
C ASP A 159 17.98 12.63 -19.92
N ALA A 160 17.29 13.10 -20.97
CA ALA A 160 15.84 13.22 -20.94
C ALA A 160 15.14 11.85 -20.78
N ILE A 161 15.62 10.80 -21.49
CA ILE A 161 15.11 9.43 -21.33
C ILE A 161 15.42 8.89 -19.92
N HIS A 162 16.60 9.17 -19.37
CA HIS A 162 16.94 8.78 -18.00
C HIS A 162 16.00 9.44 -16.99
N MET A 163 15.72 10.73 -17.13
CA MET A 163 14.77 11.45 -16.26
C MET A 163 13.37 10.87 -16.37
N PHE A 164 12.89 10.60 -17.59
CA PHE A 164 11.64 9.87 -17.82
C PHE A 164 11.63 8.51 -17.10
N ALA A 165 12.71 7.74 -17.23
CA ALA A 165 12.84 6.44 -16.61
C ALA A 165 12.77 6.50 -15.07
N ILE A 166 13.36 7.53 -14.46
CA ILE A 166 13.28 7.76 -13.01
C ILE A 166 11.85 8.13 -12.59
N ILE A 167 11.24 9.13 -13.23
CA ILE A 167 9.88 9.59 -12.93
C ILE A 167 8.89 8.43 -13.02
N CYS A 168 8.97 7.65 -14.10
CA CYS A 168 8.11 6.50 -14.33
C CYS A 168 8.58 5.21 -13.62
N ARG A 169 9.61 5.29 -12.76
CA ARG A 169 10.14 4.21 -11.90
C ARG A 169 10.63 2.96 -12.65
N TYR A 170 11.10 3.09 -13.89
CA TYR A 170 11.73 1.98 -14.61
C TYR A 170 13.01 1.50 -13.92
N ASN A 171 13.29 0.21 -14.00
CA ASN A 171 14.48 -0.42 -13.41
C ASN A 171 15.62 -0.53 -14.43
N ARG A 172 15.27 -0.62 -15.71
CA ARG A 172 16.21 -0.87 -16.80
C ARG A 172 15.89 0.00 -17.99
N VAL A 173 16.93 0.45 -18.69
CA VAL A 173 16.81 1.19 -19.95
C VAL A 173 17.72 0.58 -21.00
N ILE A 174 17.14 0.24 -22.15
CA ILE A 174 17.83 -0.37 -23.30
C ILE A 174 18.07 0.67 -24.39
N GLY A 175 19.23 0.60 -25.04
CA GLY A 175 19.65 1.49 -26.12
C GLY A 175 20.68 2.53 -25.69
N PHE A 176 21.33 2.35 -24.52
CA PHE A 176 22.28 3.30 -23.95
C PHE A 176 23.72 2.78 -24.02
N ASN A 177 24.68 3.69 -24.20
CA ASN A 177 26.10 3.37 -24.11
C ASN A 177 26.53 3.15 -22.66
N GLU A 178 27.37 2.15 -22.41
CA GLU A 178 27.96 1.84 -21.10
C GLU A 178 28.60 3.06 -20.41
N LYS A 179 29.13 4.02 -21.20
CA LYS A 179 29.72 5.25 -20.67
C LYS A 179 28.72 6.14 -19.91
N TYR A 180 27.47 6.18 -20.35
CA TYR A 180 26.47 7.08 -19.75
C TYR A 180 26.18 6.72 -18.29
N ALA A 181 26.11 5.42 -17.98
CA ALA A 181 25.88 4.94 -16.60
C ALA A 181 26.97 5.40 -15.62
N VAL A 182 28.22 5.52 -16.10
CA VAL A 182 29.35 6.01 -15.30
C VAL A 182 29.24 7.50 -15.02
N GLU A 183 28.81 8.27 -16.02
CA GLU A 183 28.67 9.73 -15.93
C GLU A 183 27.44 10.16 -15.12
N ARG A 184 26.38 9.34 -15.12
CA ARG A 184 25.08 9.61 -14.48
C ARG A 184 24.63 8.42 -13.62
N PRO A 185 25.30 8.13 -12.50
CA PRO A 185 24.96 6.98 -11.66
C PRO A 185 23.57 7.11 -11.05
N SER A 186 22.82 6.00 -11.08
CA SER A 186 21.48 5.81 -10.49
C SER A 186 21.22 4.32 -10.23
N ASP A 187 20.05 3.99 -9.67
CA ASP A 187 19.60 2.60 -9.46
C ASP A 187 19.06 1.94 -10.75
N ILE A 188 19.14 2.63 -11.89
CA ILE A 188 18.70 2.12 -13.18
C ILE A 188 19.86 1.40 -13.87
N VAL A 189 19.59 0.20 -14.39
CA VAL A 189 20.55 -0.54 -15.20
C VAL A 189 20.42 -0.08 -16.66
N PHE A 190 21.52 0.38 -17.23
CA PHE A 190 21.60 0.76 -18.64
C PHE A 190 22.29 -0.32 -19.46
N GLU A 191 21.69 -0.70 -20.59
CA GLU A 191 22.23 -1.71 -21.48
C GLU A 191 22.13 -1.24 -22.94
N GLN A 192 23.16 -1.53 -23.75
CA GLN A 192 23.17 -1.13 -25.15
C GLN A 192 22.22 -1.99 -26.00
N GLN A 193 22.21 -3.29 -25.73
CA GLN A 193 21.38 -4.27 -26.40
C GLN A 193 20.97 -5.35 -25.39
N ALA A 194 19.71 -5.75 -25.43
CA ALA A 194 19.19 -6.87 -24.67
C ALA A 194 18.04 -7.48 -25.45
N VAL A 195 17.88 -8.80 -25.32
CA VAL A 195 16.75 -9.54 -25.90
C VAL A 195 15.86 -9.96 -24.74
N PRO A 196 14.53 -9.77 -24.83
CA PRO A 196 13.62 -10.23 -23.80
C PRO A 196 13.68 -11.76 -23.68
N GLN A 197 13.55 -12.26 -22.44
CA GLN A 197 13.47 -13.68 -22.17
C GLN A 197 12.30 -14.31 -22.94
N GLN A 198 12.46 -15.57 -23.34
CA GLN A 198 11.38 -16.34 -23.96
C GLN A 198 10.44 -16.92 -22.90
N ALA A 199 9.16 -17.10 -23.22
CA ALA A 199 8.17 -17.79 -22.43
C ALA A 199 7.75 -19.10 -23.13
N TRP A 200 7.98 -20.23 -22.46
CA TRP A 200 7.67 -21.57 -22.97
C TRP A 200 6.57 -22.20 -22.12
N LEU A 201 5.40 -22.41 -22.73
CA LEU A 201 4.31 -23.15 -22.11
C LEU A 201 4.57 -24.64 -22.21
N VAL A 202 4.56 -25.35 -21.09
CA VAL A 202 4.60 -26.80 -20.99
C VAL A 202 3.25 -27.26 -20.45
N THR A 203 2.54 -28.05 -21.25
CA THR A 203 1.24 -28.60 -20.86
C THR A 203 1.03 -29.95 -21.52
N GLN A 204 -0.13 -30.56 -21.30
CA GLN A 204 -0.55 -31.79 -21.95
C GLN A 204 -1.80 -31.50 -22.79
N PHE A 205 -1.80 -31.96 -24.04
CA PHE A 205 -3.00 -32.07 -24.84
C PHE A 205 -3.54 -33.51 -24.77
N TYR A 206 -4.85 -33.65 -24.63
CA TYR A 206 -5.51 -34.94 -24.64
C TYR A 206 -6.87 -34.87 -25.34
N ALA A 207 -7.26 -35.96 -25.98
CA ALA A 207 -8.60 -36.10 -26.56
C ALA A 207 -9.59 -36.51 -25.46
N ALA A 208 -10.39 -35.56 -24.98
CA ALA A 208 -11.45 -35.84 -24.00
C ALA A 208 -12.54 -36.74 -24.61
N LYS A 209 -13.19 -37.56 -23.76
CA LYS A 209 -14.29 -38.44 -24.21
C LYS A 209 -15.56 -37.67 -24.58
N SER A 210 -15.83 -36.56 -23.89
CA SER A 210 -16.94 -35.66 -24.20
C SER A 210 -16.55 -34.70 -25.33
N ALA A 211 -17.45 -34.51 -26.30
CA ALA A 211 -17.25 -33.58 -27.41
C ALA A 211 -17.11 -32.13 -26.94
N GLU A 212 -17.92 -31.72 -25.96
CA GLU A 212 -17.85 -30.37 -25.35
C GLU A 212 -16.48 -30.12 -24.73
N ARG A 213 -16.02 -31.05 -23.88
CA ARG A 213 -14.70 -30.96 -23.25
C ARG A 213 -13.55 -31.01 -24.26
N ALA A 214 -13.69 -31.80 -25.32
CA ALA A 214 -12.70 -31.85 -26.39
C ALA A 214 -12.62 -30.52 -27.14
N SER A 215 -13.76 -29.86 -27.35
CA SER A 215 -13.84 -28.52 -27.95
C SER A 215 -13.16 -27.47 -27.08
N GLU A 216 -13.44 -27.47 -25.77
CA GLU A 216 -12.79 -26.57 -24.79
C GLU A 216 -11.27 -26.69 -24.82
N ILE A 217 -10.73 -27.92 -24.74
CA ILE A 217 -9.27 -28.14 -24.75
C ILE A 217 -8.64 -27.71 -26.08
N LYS A 218 -9.32 -27.96 -27.21
CA LYS A 218 -8.85 -27.51 -28.54
C LYS A 218 -8.85 -26.00 -28.64
N GLU A 219 -9.90 -25.34 -28.16
CA GLU A 219 -10.01 -23.88 -28.15
C GLU A 219 -8.96 -23.24 -27.23
N CYS A 220 -8.72 -23.81 -26.06
CA CYS A 220 -7.67 -23.37 -25.15
C CYS A 220 -6.28 -23.43 -25.82
N LEU A 221 -5.96 -24.53 -26.50
CA LEU A 221 -4.73 -24.65 -27.28
C LEU A 221 -4.65 -23.60 -28.40
N ARG A 222 -5.77 -23.36 -29.12
CA ARG A 222 -5.85 -22.34 -30.18
C ARG A 222 -5.54 -20.94 -29.65
N ARG A 223 -6.10 -20.56 -28.49
CA ARG A 223 -5.84 -19.26 -27.85
C ARG A 223 -4.38 -19.13 -27.40
N ASN A 224 -3.79 -20.19 -26.85
CA ASN A 224 -2.37 -20.18 -26.53
C ASN A 224 -1.48 -20.04 -27.77
N CYS A 225 -1.82 -20.68 -28.90
CA CYS A 225 -1.09 -20.49 -30.16
C CYS A 225 -1.16 -19.05 -30.66
N ALA A 226 -2.33 -18.42 -30.52
CA ALA A 226 -2.56 -17.03 -30.89
C ALA A 226 -1.87 -16.01 -29.95
N CYS A 227 -1.52 -16.39 -28.72
CA CYS A 227 -0.84 -15.51 -27.78
C CYS A 227 0.54 -15.09 -28.34
N PRO A 228 0.80 -13.79 -28.58
CA PRO A 228 2.05 -13.31 -29.16
C PRO A 228 3.22 -13.38 -28.18
N TYR A 229 2.93 -13.48 -26.88
CA TYR A 229 3.92 -13.48 -25.81
C TYR A 229 4.42 -14.89 -25.46
N LEU A 230 3.78 -15.94 -25.98
CA LEU A 230 4.28 -17.31 -25.91
C LEU A 230 5.16 -17.61 -27.12
N ASP A 231 6.44 -17.85 -26.87
CA ASP A 231 7.42 -18.16 -27.91
C ASP A 231 7.39 -19.65 -28.30
N LYS A 232 6.98 -20.52 -27.38
CA LYS A 232 6.92 -21.97 -27.61
C LYS A 232 5.85 -22.65 -26.76
N ILE A 233 5.22 -23.69 -27.32
CA ILE A 233 4.26 -24.55 -26.63
C ILE A 233 4.76 -25.99 -26.70
N VAL A 234 5.16 -26.55 -25.57
CA VAL A 234 5.62 -27.92 -25.42
C VAL A 234 4.47 -28.78 -24.92
N LEU A 235 4.06 -29.74 -25.74
CA LEU A 235 2.99 -30.68 -25.40
C LEU A 235 3.60 -32.02 -25.00
N LEU A 236 3.63 -32.32 -23.70
CA LEU A 236 4.09 -33.59 -23.15
C LEU A 236 2.91 -34.57 -23.09
N ASN A 237 2.75 -35.35 -24.17
CA ASN A 237 1.53 -36.11 -24.43
C ASN A 237 1.72 -37.62 -24.25
N GLU A 238 0.62 -38.32 -23.94
CA GLU A 238 0.59 -39.79 -23.87
C GLU A 238 0.84 -40.45 -25.22
N ARG A 239 0.38 -39.82 -26.31
CA ARG A 239 0.49 -40.29 -27.69
C ARG A 239 0.59 -39.12 -28.65
N ASP A 240 0.79 -39.42 -29.93
CA ASP A 240 0.84 -38.40 -30.97
C ASP A 240 -0.56 -37.83 -31.27
N TYR A 241 -0.73 -36.53 -31.07
CA TYR A 241 -1.93 -35.75 -31.40
C TYR A 241 -1.70 -34.72 -32.51
N SER A 242 -0.57 -34.78 -33.21
CA SER A 242 -0.15 -33.73 -34.14
C SER A 242 -1.11 -33.49 -35.30
N GLY A 243 -1.86 -34.51 -35.71
CA GLY A 243 -2.93 -34.37 -36.69
C GLY A 243 -4.01 -33.35 -36.29
N VAL A 244 -4.23 -33.11 -35.00
CA VAL A 244 -5.29 -32.20 -34.50
C VAL A 244 -5.00 -30.74 -34.87
N TRP A 245 -3.74 -30.30 -34.75
CA TRP A 245 -3.34 -28.92 -35.03
C TRP A 245 -2.65 -28.74 -36.39
N MET A 246 -2.18 -29.80 -37.04
CA MET A 246 -1.59 -29.72 -38.39
C MET A 246 -2.63 -29.97 -39.50
N ASN A 247 -3.57 -30.90 -39.29
CA ASN A 247 -4.47 -31.41 -40.33
C ASN A 247 -5.95 -31.39 -39.89
N GLY A 248 -6.32 -30.41 -39.05
CA GLY A 248 -7.70 -30.25 -38.59
C GLY A 248 -8.67 -29.98 -39.76
N PRO A 249 -10.00 -30.14 -39.55
CA PRO A 249 -11.00 -29.89 -40.58
C PRO A 249 -11.00 -28.44 -41.11
N GLU A 250 -10.47 -27.50 -40.33
CA GLU A 250 -10.31 -26.07 -40.67
C GLU A 250 -8.90 -25.73 -41.17
N GLY A 251 -8.05 -26.74 -41.40
CA GLY A 251 -6.63 -26.58 -41.67
C GLY A 251 -5.76 -26.54 -40.40
N PRO A 252 -4.48 -26.16 -40.53
CA PRO A 252 -3.58 -26.02 -39.38
C PRO A 252 -4.04 -24.88 -38.47
N ILE A 253 -3.93 -25.05 -37.16
CA ILE A 253 -4.22 -23.99 -36.19
C ILE A 253 -3.21 -22.85 -36.41
N PRO A 254 -3.65 -21.59 -36.60
CA PRO A 254 -2.73 -20.46 -36.68
C PRO A 254 -1.86 -20.35 -35.41
N GLY A 255 -0.55 -20.16 -35.58
CA GLY A 255 0.41 -20.14 -34.47
C GLY A 255 0.90 -21.52 -34.02
N SER A 256 0.41 -22.61 -34.63
CA SER A 256 0.79 -23.98 -34.25
C SER A 256 2.25 -24.34 -34.58
N GLU A 257 2.96 -23.52 -35.36
CA GLU A 257 4.42 -23.65 -35.54
C GLU A 257 5.21 -23.48 -34.24
N LYS A 258 4.60 -22.85 -33.22
CA LYS A 258 5.14 -22.77 -31.84
C LYS A 258 5.09 -24.12 -31.12
N ILE A 259 4.28 -25.08 -31.59
CA ILE A 259 4.04 -26.35 -30.92
C ILE A 259 5.21 -27.31 -31.14
N LYS A 260 5.74 -27.84 -30.05
CA LYS A 260 6.64 -29.00 -30.01
C LYS A 260 6.00 -30.09 -29.16
N GLN A 261 5.55 -31.17 -29.78
CA GLN A 261 5.08 -32.33 -29.04
C GLN A 261 6.24 -33.27 -28.64
N VAL A 262 6.15 -33.83 -27.45
CA VAL A 262 6.99 -34.94 -26.97
C VAL A 262 6.07 -36.03 -26.44
N VAL A 263 6.17 -37.23 -26.99
CA VAL A 263 5.36 -38.38 -26.55
C VAL A 263 6.06 -39.03 -25.35
N ILE A 264 5.46 -38.91 -24.17
CA ILE A 264 5.97 -39.44 -22.90
C ILE A 264 5.29 -40.75 -22.48
N GLY A 265 4.19 -41.14 -23.14
CA GLY A 265 3.50 -42.42 -22.92
C GLY A 265 2.47 -42.42 -21.78
N ASP A 266 2.63 -41.51 -20.81
CA ASP A 266 1.79 -41.42 -19.60
C ASP A 266 1.22 -40.01 -19.40
N ARG A 267 0.26 -39.88 -18.46
CA ARG A 267 -0.29 -38.59 -18.07
C ARG A 267 0.80 -37.72 -17.44
N LEU A 268 0.90 -36.47 -17.89
CA LEU A 268 1.91 -35.50 -17.46
C LEU A 268 1.99 -35.39 -15.92
N MET A 269 3.17 -35.68 -15.37
CA MET A 269 3.48 -35.46 -13.94
C MET A 269 4.32 -34.20 -13.74
N TYR A 270 4.30 -33.66 -12.52
CA TYR A 270 5.18 -32.56 -12.14
C TYR A 270 6.67 -32.93 -12.28
N ALA A 271 7.04 -34.19 -12.04
CA ALA A 271 8.38 -34.70 -12.29
C ALA A 271 8.81 -34.58 -13.76
N ASP A 272 7.91 -34.81 -14.71
CA ASP A 272 8.22 -34.75 -16.14
C ASP A 272 8.47 -33.31 -16.58
N PHE A 273 7.66 -32.37 -16.10
CA PHE A 273 7.89 -30.94 -16.29
C PHE A 273 9.28 -30.53 -15.78
N LEU A 274 9.61 -30.83 -14.52
CA LEU A 274 10.90 -30.47 -13.94
C LEU A 274 12.08 -31.11 -14.67
N ARG A 275 11.96 -32.37 -15.10
CA ARG A 275 12.97 -33.03 -15.94
C ARG A 275 13.10 -32.37 -17.30
N TYR A 276 11.99 -32.02 -17.95
CA TYR A 276 12.01 -31.38 -19.25
C TYR A 276 12.67 -30.00 -19.17
N VAL A 277 12.34 -29.19 -18.17
CA VAL A 277 12.99 -27.89 -17.92
C VAL A 277 14.49 -28.06 -17.70
N ASN A 278 14.89 -29.00 -16.83
CA ASN A 278 16.30 -29.23 -16.52
C ASN A 278 17.11 -29.69 -17.74
N LYS A 279 16.54 -30.54 -18.61
CA LYS A 279 17.25 -31.17 -19.73
C LYS A 279 17.16 -30.42 -21.06
N HIS A 280 16.04 -29.76 -21.34
CA HIS A 280 15.70 -29.34 -22.71
C HIS A 280 15.37 -27.86 -22.87
N VAL A 281 15.06 -27.15 -21.78
CA VAL A 281 14.77 -25.71 -21.84
C VAL A 281 16.09 -24.95 -21.72
N PRO A 282 16.42 -23.97 -22.59
CA PRO A 282 17.62 -23.13 -22.46
C PRO A 282 17.62 -22.32 -21.16
N GLU A 283 18.79 -21.80 -20.76
CA GLU A 283 18.88 -20.76 -19.72
C GLU A 283 18.21 -19.46 -20.20
N GLY A 284 17.74 -18.63 -19.27
CA GLY A 284 17.06 -17.36 -19.56
C GLY A 284 15.62 -17.52 -20.07
N VAL A 285 14.97 -18.66 -19.85
CA VAL A 285 13.61 -18.94 -20.34
C VAL A 285 12.64 -19.03 -19.17
N TYR A 286 11.50 -18.35 -19.29
CA TYR A 286 10.37 -18.56 -18.39
C TYR A 286 9.66 -19.86 -18.76
N ALA A 287 9.84 -20.89 -17.94
CA ALA A 287 9.15 -22.16 -18.09
C ALA A 287 7.82 -22.11 -17.34
N ILE A 288 6.73 -22.27 -18.09
CA ILE A 288 5.36 -22.23 -17.59
C ILE A 288 4.80 -23.65 -17.59
N LEU A 289 4.26 -24.14 -16.48
CA LEU A 289 3.45 -25.35 -16.41
C LEU A 289 2.00 -24.94 -16.20
N ALA A 290 1.07 -25.42 -17.02
CA ALA A 290 -0.34 -25.11 -16.81
C ALA A 290 -1.25 -26.31 -17.14
N ASN A 291 -2.43 -26.34 -16.52
CA ASN A 291 -3.50 -27.26 -16.88
C ASN A 291 -3.93 -27.04 -18.35
N ALA A 292 -4.44 -28.10 -18.98
CA ALA A 292 -4.75 -28.13 -20.41
C ALA A 292 -5.89 -27.18 -20.85
N ASP A 293 -6.64 -26.67 -19.88
CA ASP A 293 -7.75 -25.72 -20.01
C ASP A 293 -7.37 -24.30 -19.56
N ILE A 294 -6.08 -24.02 -19.35
CA ILE A 294 -5.58 -22.68 -19.04
C ILE A 294 -4.94 -22.04 -20.27
N TYR A 295 -5.36 -20.82 -20.60
CA TYR A 295 -4.72 -19.99 -21.63
C TYR A 295 -4.25 -18.63 -21.10
N PHE A 296 -3.29 -18.05 -21.82
CA PHE A 296 -2.64 -16.78 -21.48
C PHE A 296 -3.00 -15.67 -22.46
N GLY A 297 -3.15 -14.45 -21.94
CA GLY A 297 -3.35 -13.22 -22.72
C GLY A 297 -2.30 -12.17 -22.37
N ASP A 298 -2.66 -10.89 -22.51
CA ASP A 298 -1.72 -9.76 -22.37
C ASP A 298 -1.16 -9.59 -20.96
N SER A 299 -1.85 -10.11 -19.94
CA SER A 299 -1.34 -10.21 -18.56
C SER A 299 0.01 -10.92 -18.45
N LEU A 300 0.37 -11.76 -19.42
CA LEU A 300 1.68 -12.42 -19.49
C LEU A 300 2.83 -11.40 -19.56
N LEU A 301 2.60 -10.19 -20.10
CA LEU A 301 3.60 -9.11 -20.14
C LEU A 301 4.16 -8.73 -18.77
N GLU A 302 3.39 -8.93 -17.70
CA GLU A 302 3.84 -8.67 -16.33
C GLU A 302 5.08 -9.49 -15.95
N LEU A 303 5.30 -10.63 -16.59
CA LEU A 303 6.45 -11.50 -16.35
C LEU A 303 7.79 -10.82 -16.64
N TRP A 304 7.85 -9.93 -17.66
CA TRP A 304 9.05 -9.15 -17.98
C TRP A 304 9.23 -7.91 -17.09
N LYS A 305 8.31 -7.68 -16.15
CA LYS A 305 8.40 -6.62 -15.14
C LYS A 305 8.85 -7.15 -13.78
N ILE A 306 9.04 -8.47 -13.63
CA ILE A 306 9.36 -9.14 -12.36
C ILE A 306 10.72 -9.84 -12.47
N ASN A 307 11.54 -9.73 -11.43
CA ASN A 307 12.72 -10.57 -11.26
C ASN A 307 12.30 -12.00 -10.84
N MET A 308 12.35 -12.95 -11.76
CA MET A 308 11.96 -14.34 -11.53
C MET A 308 13.06 -15.23 -10.91
N VAL A 309 14.25 -14.69 -10.62
CA VAL A 309 15.33 -15.47 -9.99
C VAL A 309 14.87 -15.98 -8.63
N ASP A 310 14.96 -17.29 -8.44
CA ASP A 310 14.53 -18.04 -7.25
C ASP A 310 13.07 -17.83 -6.83
N LYS A 311 12.23 -17.31 -7.73
CA LYS A 311 10.79 -17.19 -7.55
C LYS A 311 10.05 -18.24 -8.37
N MET A 312 8.90 -18.67 -7.87
CA MET A 312 7.92 -19.41 -8.64
C MET A 312 6.55 -18.75 -8.46
N LEU A 313 5.97 -18.31 -9.58
CA LEU A 313 4.58 -17.85 -9.56
C LEU A 313 3.68 -19.09 -9.58
N ALA A 314 2.69 -19.12 -8.71
CA ALA A 314 1.68 -20.17 -8.61
C ALA A 314 0.31 -19.48 -8.69
N LEU A 315 -0.24 -19.43 -9.90
CA LEU A 315 -1.33 -18.55 -10.27
C LEU A 315 -2.67 -19.25 -10.10
N LEU A 316 -3.56 -18.57 -9.39
CA LEU A 316 -4.98 -18.85 -9.40
C LEU A 316 -5.59 -18.43 -10.74
N ARG A 317 -6.54 -19.22 -11.21
CA ARG A 317 -7.22 -18.99 -12.49
C ARG A 317 -8.36 -17.96 -12.41
N TRP A 318 -8.73 -17.44 -13.56
CA TRP A 318 -9.91 -16.64 -13.81
C TRP A 318 -10.87 -17.44 -14.69
N ASP A 319 -12.08 -17.69 -14.19
CA ASP A 319 -13.11 -18.40 -14.94
C ASP A 319 -13.77 -17.43 -15.93
N GLN A 320 -13.79 -17.85 -17.19
CA GLN A 320 -14.48 -17.13 -18.26
C GLN A 320 -15.82 -17.84 -18.52
N GLY A 321 -16.93 -17.10 -18.42
CA GLY A 321 -18.25 -17.64 -18.75
C GLY A 321 -18.38 -18.05 -20.21
N GLU A 322 -19.43 -18.83 -20.53
CA GLU A 322 -19.82 -19.11 -21.91
C GLU A 322 -20.08 -17.78 -22.63
N ASP A 323 -19.38 -17.53 -23.74
CA ASP A 323 -19.41 -16.30 -24.55
C ASP A 323 -18.92 -15.00 -23.87
N ALA A 324 -18.32 -15.07 -22.69
CA ALA A 324 -17.78 -13.89 -22.02
C ALA A 324 -16.44 -13.46 -22.61
N GLU A 325 -16.27 -12.19 -22.98
CA GLU A 325 -14.95 -11.63 -23.29
C GLU A 325 -13.98 -11.76 -22.10
N PRO A 326 -12.65 -11.84 -22.31
CA PRO A 326 -11.66 -11.96 -21.22
C PRO A 326 -11.80 -10.90 -20.12
N GLU A 327 -12.31 -9.72 -20.46
CA GLU A 327 -12.59 -8.61 -19.55
C GLU A 327 -13.64 -8.97 -18.48
N ASN A 328 -14.57 -9.86 -18.80
CA ASN A 328 -15.66 -10.29 -17.92
C ASN A 328 -15.31 -11.54 -17.11
N ALA A 329 -14.08 -12.06 -17.23
CA ALA A 329 -13.64 -13.19 -16.43
C ALA A 329 -13.64 -12.82 -14.94
N ILE A 330 -13.96 -13.79 -14.08
CA ILE A 330 -13.98 -13.63 -12.63
C ILE A 330 -12.92 -14.52 -11.99
N ILE A 331 -12.23 -14.00 -10.97
CA ILE A 331 -11.23 -14.81 -10.27
C ILE A 331 -11.89 -16.01 -9.58
N PHE A 332 -11.27 -17.19 -9.70
CA PHE A 332 -11.77 -18.39 -9.05
C PHE A 332 -11.61 -18.25 -7.52
N GLY A 333 -12.65 -17.82 -6.82
CA GLY A 333 -12.66 -17.75 -5.36
C GLY A 333 -13.10 -16.40 -4.80
N PRO A 334 -12.36 -15.81 -3.83
CA PRO A 334 -10.93 -16.02 -3.54
C PRO A 334 -10.62 -17.36 -2.86
N ARG A 335 -9.67 -18.10 -3.42
CA ARG A 335 -9.16 -19.39 -2.93
C ARG A 335 -7.64 -19.36 -2.88
N ALA A 336 -7.06 -20.11 -1.94
CA ALA A 336 -5.61 -20.20 -1.79
C ALA A 336 -5.05 -21.57 -2.20
N ASP A 337 -5.90 -22.49 -2.65
CA ASP A 337 -5.68 -23.93 -2.76
C ASP A 337 -6.10 -24.47 -4.14
N SER A 338 -5.84 -23.70 -5.20
CA SER A 338 -6.31 -24.04 -6.56
C SER A 338 -5.43 -23.45 -7.65
N GLN A 339 -4.12 -23.63 -7.56
CA GLN A 339 -3.18 -23.06 -8.54
C GLN A 339 -3.11 -23.94 -9.79
N ASP A 340 -3.54 -23.39 -10.92
CA ASP A 340 -3.64 -24.11 -12.20
C ASP A 340 -2.47 -23.79 -13.16
N ALA A 341 -1.66 -22.77 -12.85
CA ALA A 341 -0.49 -22.39 -13.61
C ALA A 341 0.71 -22.06 -12.72
N TRP A 342 1.91 -22.45 -13.16
CA TRP A 342 3.16 -22.32 -12.43
C TRP A 342 4.23 -21.75 -13.35
N ILE A 343 4.97 -20.74 -12.91
CA ILE A 343 5.99 -20.08 -13.74
C ILE A 343 7.32 -20.02 -12.99
N VAL A 344 8.40 -20.43 -13.63
CA VAL A 344 9.75 -20.40 -13.05
C VAL A 344 10.78 -20.03 -14.11
N LEU A 345 11.82 -19.30 -13.69
CA LEU A 345 12.99 -19.08 -14.54
C LEU A 345 13.81 -20.37 -14.65
N SER A 346 14.13 -20.79 -15.88
CA SER A 346 14.82 -22.06 -16.14
C SER A 346 16.19 -22.14 -15.43
N ASP A 347 16.91 -21.03 -15.30
CA ASP A 347 18.15 -20.91 -14.53
C ASP A 347 17.96 -21.37 -13.09
N SER A 348 16.91 -20.88 -12.44
CA SER A 348 16.60 -21.21 -11.05
C SER A 348 16.29 -22.70 -10.93
N ALA A 349 15.49 -23.25 -11.85
CA ALA A 349 15.21 -24.68 -11.86
C ALA A 349 16.47 -25.53 -12.10
N LYS A 350 17.38 -25.11 -12.98
CA LYS A 350 18.60 -25.87 -13.32
C LYS A 350 19.67 -25.84 -12.23
N GLN A 351 19.75 -24.76 -11.46
CA GLN A 351 20.72 -24.64 -10.35
C GLN A 351 20.40 -25.59 -9.17
N ARG A 352 19.21 -26.19 -9.15
CA ARG A 352 18.77 -27.10 -8.08
C ARG A 352 19.12 -28.55 -8.38
N LYS A 353 19.40 -29.30 -7.31
CA LYS A 353 19.54 -30.76 -7.37
C LYS A 353 18.19 -31.40 -7.06
N TRP A 354 17.62 -32.05 -8.07
CA TRP A 354 16.28 -32.62 -7.97
C TRP A 354 16.30 -34.08 -7.48
N ASP A 355 15.62 -34.34 -6.36
CA ASP A 355 15.02 -35.65 -6.13
C ASP A 355 13.62 -35.62 -6.77
N TYR A 356 13.44 -36.38 -7.86
CA TYR A 356 12.18 -36.38 -8.60
C TYR A 356 11.09 -37.25 -7.96
N LYS A 357 11.42 -38.11 -6.98
CA LYS A 357 10.46 -39.03 -6.36
C LYS A 357 9.25 -38.32 -5.73
N PRO A 358 9.41 -37.21 -4.98
CA PRO A 358 8.28 -36.50 -4.40
C PRO A 358 7.34 -35.88 -5.43
N PHE A 359 7.76 -35.73 -6.69
CA PHE A 359 7.00 -35.06 -7.76
C PHE A 359 6.30 -36.04 -8.72
N GLN A 360 6.28 -37.34 -8.41
CA GLN A 360 5.68 -38.40 -9.23
C GLN A 360 4.15 -38.48 -9.04
N PHE A 361 3.47 -37.37 -9.30
CA PHE A 361 2.01 -37.29 -9.30
C PHE A 361 1.52 -36.46 -10.48
N GLN A 362 0.31 -36.76 -10.94
CA GLN A 362 -0.25 -36.23 -12.16
C GLN A 362 -0.70 -34.78 -11.99
N LEU A 363 -0.55 -33.99 -13.05
CA LEU A 363 -1.12 -32.65 -13.15
C LEU A 363 -2.66 -32.74 -13.14
N GLY A 364 -3.29 -31.96 -12.25
CA GLY A 364 -4.75 -31.94 -12.07
C GLY A 364 -5.32 -33.08 -11.21
N GLN A 365 -4.47 -33.77 -10.43
CA GLN A 365 -4.93 -34.68 -9.37
C GLN A 365 -5.34 -33.88 -8.11
N ALA A 366 -6.29 -34.39 -7.31
CA ALA A 366 -6.75 -33.67 -6.12
C ALA A 366 -5.59 -33.40 -5.13
N GLY A 367 -5.44 -32.16 -4.67
CA GLY A 367 -4.39 -31.71 -3.74
C GLY A 367 -2.97 -31.64 -4.34
N CYS A 368 -2.82 -31.80 -5.66
CA CYS A 368 -1.51 -31.81 -6.30
C CYS A 368 -0.80 -30.46 -6.25
N ASP A 369 -1.54 -29.36 -6.35
CA ASP A 369 -1.08 -27.98 -6.31
C ASP A 369 -0.53 -27.60 -4.93
N ASN A 370 -1.28 -27.83 -3.86
CA ASN A 370 -0.82 -27.58 -2.49
C ASN A 370 0.42 -28.41 -2.14
N ALA A 371 0.46 -29.67 -2.57
CA ALA A 371 1.60 -30.56 -2.39
C ALA A 371 2.82 -30.07 -3.18
N PHE A 372 2.62 -29.69 -4.45
CA PHE A 372 3.69 -29.16 -5.30
C PHE A 372 4.27 -27.88 -4.72
N ALA A 373 3.44 -26.93 -4.27
CA ALA A 373 3.91 -25.74 -3.56
C ALA A 373 4.76 -26.12 -2.34
N GLY A 374 4.31 -27.05 -1.50
CA GLY A 374 5.08 -27.57 -0.36
C GLY A 374 6.47 -28.06 -0.75
N HIS A 375 6.58 -28.83 -1.83
CA HIS A 375 7.85 -29.32 -2.34
C HIS A 375 8.72 -28.21 -2.93
N MET A 376 8.14 -27.22 -3.60
CA MET A 376 8.87 -26.10 -4.18
C MET A 376 9.42 -25.15 -3.10
N LEU A 377 8.69 -24.94 -2.00
CA LEU A 377 9.21 -24.22 -0.82
C LEU A 377 10.44 -24.94 -0.22
N GLN A 378 10.41 -26.28 -0.14
CA GLN A 378 11.55 -27.08 0.32
C GLN A 378 12.77 -26.95 -0.60
N GLN A 379 12.54 -26.68 -1.89
CA GLN A 379 13.58 -26.34 -2.87
C GLN A 379 14.00 -24.85 -2.81
N ARG A 380 13.61 -24.12 -1.75
CA ARG A 380 13.95 -22.71 -1.50
C ARG A 380 13.49 -21.75 -2.61
N PHE A 381 12.35 -22.04 -3.24
CA PHE A 381 11.68 -21.05 -4.06
C PHE A 381 10.85 -20.10 -3.19
N CYS A 382 10.89 -18.82 -3.52
CA CYS A 382 9.90 -17.87 -3.05
C CYS A 382 8.61 -18.07 -3.86
N LEU A 383 7.53 -18.49 -3.19
CA LEU A 383 6.26 -18.81 -3.82
C LEU A 383 5.34 -17.59 -3.77
N CYS A 384 4.84 -17.18 -4.93
CA CYS A 384 4.01 -15.99 -5.04
C CYS A 384 2.76 -16.28 -5.87
N ASN A 385 1.63 -15.66 -5.53
CA ASN A 385 0.39 -15.80 -6.30
C ASN A 385 -0.16 -14.42 -6.72
N PRO A 386 0.49 -13.71 -7.67
CA PRO A 386 0.03 -12.39 -8.12
C PRO A 386 -1.22 -12.41 -9.03
N ALA A 387 -2.13 -13.37 -8.83
CA ALA A 387 -3.27 -13.62 -9.72
C ALA A 387 -4.32 -12.50 -9.76
N LEU A 388 -4.29 -11.53 -8.84
CA LEU A 388 -5.18 -10.36 -8.93
C LEU A 388 -4.75 -9.38 -10.03
N THR A 389 -3.49 -9.45 -10.47
CA THR A 389 -2.95 -8.67 -11.60
C THR A 389 -2.65 -9.57 -12.80
N PHE A 390 -1.93 -10.68 -12.56
CA PHE A 390 -1.55 -11.63 -13.58
C PHE A 390 -2.69 -12.64 -13.79
N LYS A 391 -3.61 -12.32 -14.70
CA LYS A 391 -4.73 -13.19 -15.06
C LYS A 391 -4.28 -14.39 -15.90
N THR A 392 -4.76 -15.58 -15.54
CA THR A 392 -4.71 -16.78 -16.39
C THR A 392 -6.13 -17.26 -16.58
N PHE A 393 -6.54 -17.57 -17.80
CA PHE A 393 -7.95 -17.78 -18.11
C PHE A 393 -8.27 -19.26 -18.23
N HIS A 394 -9.37 -19.67 -17.62
CA HIS A 394 -9.80 -21.05 -17.56
C HIS A 394 -11.03 -21.29 -18.41
N LEU A 395 -10.92 -22.26 -19.32
CA LEU A 395 -11.97 -22.65 -20.24
C LEU A 395 -12.48 -24.05 -19.88
N HIS A 396 -13.39 -24.11 -18.92
CA HIS A 396 -14.01 -25.35 -18.44
C HIS A 396 -15.49 -25.16 -18.10
N ASN A 397 -16.27 -24.72 -19.07
CA ASN A 397 -17.69 -24.41 -18.90
C ASN A 397 -18.55 -25.67 -18.68
N SER A 398 -18.13 -26.79 -19.25
CA SER A 398 -18.79 -28.10 -19.15
C SER A 398 -18.78 -28.67 -17.73
N ASN A 399 -17.88 -28.22 -16.84
CA ASN A 399 -17.70 -28.75 -15.48
C ASN A 399 -17.44 -30.27 -15.36
N ILE A 400 -17.17 -30.96 -16.48
CA ILE A 400 -16.92 -32.41 -16.51
C ILE A 400 -15.56 -32.70 -15.88
N ARG A 401 -15.53 -33.46 -14.77
CA ARG A 401 -14.30 -33.87 -14.06
C ARG A 401 -14.14 -35.39 -14.09
N THR A 402 -12.91 -35.84 -14.31
CA THR A 402 -12.57 -37.27 -14.45
C THR A 402 -11.76 -37.84 -13.28
N TYR A 403 -11.46 -37.03 -12.25
CA TYR A 403 -10.73 -37.47 -11.06
C TYR A 403 -11.68 -37.77 -9.88
N ASP A 404 -11.27 -38.69 -9.01
CA ASP A 404 -11.94 -38.95 -7.74
C ASP A 404 -11.43 -38.00 -6.65
N LYS A 405 -12.32 -37.26 -6.00
CA LYS A 405 -11.97 -36.35 -4.88
C LYS A 405 -11.37 -37.08 -3.68
N LYS A 406 -11.62 -38.39 -3.54
CA LYS A 406 -11.07 -39.22 -2.47
C LYS A 406 -9.63 -39.66 -2.73
N ASP A 407 -9.17 -39.57 -3.98
CA ASP A 407 -7.80 -39.93 -4.40
C ASP A 407 -6.91 -38.69 -4.47
N TYR A 408 -6.63 -38.13 -3.29
CA TYR A 408 -5.83 -36.92 -3.15
C TYR A 408 -4.36 -37.21 -2.82
N ILE A 409 -3.46 -36.34 -3.28
CA ILE A 409 -2.02 -36.47 -3.09
C ILE A 409 -1.62 -36.23 -1.65
N ARG A 410 -1.12 -37.26 -0.95
CA ARG A 410 -0.60 -37.11 0.41
C ARG A 410 0.81 -36.53 0.40
N ALA A 411 1.01 -35.41 1.07
CA ALA A 411 2.30 -34.76 1.25
C ALA A 411 2.52 -34.37 2.73
N PRO A 412 3.76 -34.21 3.21
CA PRO A 412 4.02 -33.81 4.60
C PRO A 412 3.58 -32.38 4.91
N ILE A 413 3.59 -31.49 3.91
CA ILE A 413 3.25 -30.08 4.02
C ILE A 413 2.37 -29.71 2.83
N TYR A 414 1.28 -29.01 3.11
CA TYR A 414 0.48 -28.30 2.12
C TYR A 414 0.67 -26.80 2.29
N ILE A 415 0.74 -26.10 1.17
CA ILE A 415 0.79 -24.65 1.16
C ILE A 415 -0.44 -24.10 0.47
N ASN A 416 -1.17 -23.25 1.18
CA ASN A 416 -2.18 -22.36 0.65
C ASN A 416 -1.52 -21.03 0.28
N LEU A 417 -1.63 -20.60 -0.98
CA LEU A 417 -1.08 -19.35 -1.49
C LEU A 417 -2.21 -18.36 -1.78
N VAL A 418 -2.39 -17.39 -0.90
CA VAL A 418 -3.42 -16.36 -1.03
C VAL A 418 -3.13 -15.49 -2.27
N PRO A 419 -4.11 -15.24 -3.16
CA PRO A 419 -3.91 -14.39 -4.31
C PRO A 419 -3.65 -12.94 -3.89
N THR A 420 -2.65 -12.31 -4.50
CA THR A 420 -2.22 -10.93 -4.25
C THR A 420 -2.19 -10.12 -5.55
N TYR A 421 -2.07 -8.80 -5.42
CA TYR A 421 -1.70 -7.92 -6.54
C TYR A 421 -0.19 -7.98 -6.79
N LEU A 422 0.24 -7.63 -8.00
CA LEU A 422 1.58 -7.10 -8.21
C LEU A 422 1.61 -5.67 -7.72
N ILE A 423 2.63 -5.33 -6.94
CA ILE A 423 2.82 -4.01 -6.38
C ILE A 423 4.05 -3.34 -7.00
N ASP A 424 4.08 -2.01 -7.01
CA ASP A 424 5.18 -1.25 -7.65
C ASP A 424 6.29 -0.85 -6.67
N THR A 425 6.00 -0.94 -5.36
CA THR A 425 6.93 -0.57 -4.29
C THR A 425 7.17 -1.74 -3.35
N ARG A 426 8.39 -1.83 -2.84
CA ARG A 426 8.73 -2.67 -1.70
C ARG A 426 8.02 -2.15 -0.47
N GLN A 427 7.58 -3.08 0.38
CA GLN A 427 6.93 -2.75 1.64
C GLN A 427 7.88 -3.10 2.77
N GLU A 428 8.45 -2.08 3.40
CA GLU A 428 9.36 -2.24 4.54
C GLU A 428 8.63 -1.84 5.82
N THR A 429 8.82 -2.62 6.88
CA THR A 429 8.17 -2.35 8.16
C THR A 429 8.75 -1.10 8.83
N ILE A 430 10.08 -0.94 8.80
CA ILE A 430 10.84 0.16 9.40
C ILE A 430 12.07 0.45 8.56
N PRO A 431 12.64 1.66 8.60
CA PRO A 431 13.91 1.94 7.93
C PRO A 431 15.07 1.18 8.57
N LEU A 432 16.07 0.84 7.75
CA LEU A 432 17.35 0.28 8.18
C LEU A 432 18.14 1.34 8.98
N THR A 433 17.89 1.38 10.29
CA THR A 433 18.53 2.30 11.23
C THR A 433 19.32 1.52 12.28
N LYS A 434 20.53 1.98 12.60
CA LYS A 434 21.42 1.30 13.57
C LYS A 434 20.90 1.36 15.01
N SER A 435 20.17 2.42 15.35
CA SER A 435 19.54 2.65 16.64
C SER A 435 18.27 3.48 16.45
N VAL A 436 17.23 3.16 17.22
CA VAL A 436 15.94 3.87 17.19
C VAL A 436 15.85 4.70 18.46
N GLU A 437 15.74 6.02 18.30
CA GLU A 437 15.47 6.94 19.41
C GLU A 437 14.01 6.83 19.83
N HIS A 438 13.68 7.27 21.05
CA HIS A 438 12.31 7.20 21.55
C HIS A 438 11.90 8.50 22.20
N LEU A 439 10.71 9.00 21.87
CA LEU A 439 10.01 9.95 22.72
C LEU A 439 9.36 9.18 23.86
N CYS A 440 9.72 9.52 25.08
CA CYS A 440 9.16 8.89 26.27
C CYS A 440 8.03 9.75 26.83
N ASN A 441 6.96 9.09 27.23
CA ASN A 441 5.82 9.67 27.90
C ASN A 441 5.67 9.02 29.27
N GLN A 442 5.31 9.83 30.26
CA GLN A 442 4.89 9.33 31.55
C GLN A 442 3.55 8.60 31.41
N LEU A 443 3.43 7.52 32.17
CA LEU A 443 2.18 6.80 32.26
C LEU A 443 1.18 7.65 33.03
N VAL A 444 0.13 8.11 32.35
CA VAL A 444 -0.98 8.82 32.99
C VAL A 444 -1.99 7.79 33.47
N THR A 445 -2.29 7.82 34.77
CA THR A 445 -3.29 6.96 35.41
C THR A 445 -4.59 7.73 35.60
N PHE A 446 -5.73 7.04 35.46
CA PHE A 446 -7.04 7.67 35.66
C PHE A 446 -8.12 6.64 35.99
N GLU A 447 -9.23 7.11 36.56
CA GLU A 447 -10.44 6.32 36.76
C GLU A 447 -11.55 6.90 35.89
N VAL A 448 -12.37 6.03 35.28
CA VAL A 448 -13.57 6.47 34.56
C VAL A 448 -14.61 6.96 35.56
N GLN A 449 -15.00 8.24 35.47
CA GLN A 449 -15.97 8.84 36.38
C GLN A 449 -17.30 9.14 35.67
N SER A 450 -18.41 8.66 36.24
CA SER A 450 -19.75 8.96 35.74
C SER A 450 -20.75 9.27 36.86
N SER A 451 -22.02 9.48 36.52
CA SER A 451 -23.09 9.72 37.50
C SER A 451 -23.43 8.49 38.35
N SER A 452 -23.07 7.28 37.88
CA SER A 452 -23.20 6.02 38.61
C SER A 452 -22.27 4.94 38.06
N MET A 453 -21.98 3.93 38.88
CA MET A 453 -21.26 2.71 38.49
C MET A 453 -21.88 2.04 37.25
N SER A 454 -23.21 2.02 37.14
CA SER A 454 -23.88 1.46 35.97
C SER A 454 -23.52 2.18 34.68
N ASN A 455 -23.34 3.51 34.75
CA ASN A 455 -22.99 4.31 33.58
C ASN A 455 -21.50 4.16 33.22
N GLU A 456 -20.62 3.99 34.21
CA GLU A 456 -19.22 3.64 33.96
C GLU A 456 -19.13 2.29 33.22
N ILE A 457 -19.86 1.27 33.67
CA ILE A 457 -19.92 -0.04 33.01
C ILE A 457 -20.42 0.09 31.57
N THR A 458 -21.52 0.82 31.34
CA THR A 458 -22.06 1.06 29.99
C THR A 458 -21.04 1.77 29.11
N TYR A 459 -20.36 2.80 29.63
CA TYR A 459 -19.36 3.56 28.91
C TYR A 459 -18.20 2.67 28.45
N CYS A 460 -17.57 1.95 29.38
CA CYS A 460 -16.47 1.04 29.12
C CYS A 460 -16.85 -0.10 28.14
N THR A 461 -18.03 -0.69 28.30
CA THR A 461 -18.51 -1.79 27.44
C THR A 461 -18.71 -1.32 25.99
N MET A 462 -19.27 -0.12 25.81
CA MET A 462 -19.51 0.44 24.48
C MET A 462 -18.21 0.92 23.82
N LEU A 463 -17.24 1.43 24.58
CA LEU A 463 -15.90 1.74 24.09
C LEU A 463 -15.17 0.48 23.59
N GLU A 464 -15.21 -0.61 24.36
CA GLU A 464 -14.57 -1.87 23.95
C GLU A 464 -15.21 -2.41 22.67
N LYS A 465 -16.52 -2.22 22.48
CA LYS A 465 -17.23 -2.59 21.25
C LYS A 465 -16.83 -1.75 20.03
N ASP A 466 -16.48 -0.48 20.21
CA ASP A 466 -15.91 0.38 19.15
C ASP A 466 -14.47 -0.05 18.79
N GLY A 467 -13.80 -0.79 19.67
CA GLY A 467 -12.50 -1.42 19.43
C GLY A 467 -11.29 -0.50 19.60
N ARG A 468 -11.51 0.81 19.83
CA ARG A 468 -10.44 1.80 19.97
C ARG A 468 -9.81 1.84 21.37
N TYR A 469 -10.62 1.81 22.42
CA TYR A 469 -10.17 1.85 23.81
C TYR A 469 -10.74 0.68 24.62
N LYS A 470 -9.91 0.08 25.47
CA LYS A 470 -10.31 -0.97 26.41
C LYS A 470 -10.06 -0.51 27.83
N TRP A 471 -11.04 0.19 28.38
CA TRP A 471 -11.01 0.70 29.76
C TRP A 471 -11.97 -0.08 30.64
N GLU A 472 -11.68 -0.10 31.94
CA GLU A 472 -12.47 -0.80 32.95
C GLU A 472 -13.07 0.18 33.97
N PRO A 473 -14.31 -0.05 34.41
CA PRO A 473 -14.98 0.84 35.37
C PRO A 473 -14.40 0.66 36.78
N SER A 474 -14.32 1.75 37.53
CA SER A 474 -13.92 1.75 38.95
C SER A 474 -12.57 1.07 39.26
N VAL A 475 -11.66 1.09 38.30
CA VAL A 475 -10.25 0.70 38.47
C VAL A 475 -9.34 1.77 37.88
N GLU A 476 -8.09 1.74 38.31
CA GLU A 476 -7.05 2.57 37.71
C GLU A 476 -6.74 2.05 36.30
N ASN A 477 -7.04 2.87 35.30
CA ASN A 477 -6.72 2.66 33.91
C ASN A 477 -5.39 3.33 33.58
N HIS A 478 -4.73 2.80 32.55
CA HIS A 478 -3.49 3.34 32.02
C HIS A 478 -3.64 3.61 30.54
N TYR A 479 -2.84 4.57 30.06
CA TYR A 479 -2.84 4.96 28.68
C TYR A 479 -1.55 4.43 28.00
N PHE A 480 -1.69 3.89 26.77
CA PHE A 480 -0.70 3.65 25.68
C PHE A 480 0.73 3.15 26.00
N GLU A 481 1.50 2.83 24.94
CA GLU A 481 2.92 2.50 25.08
C GLU A 481 3.74 3.77 25.37
N PRO A 482 4.48 3.84 26.50
CA PRO A 482 5.13 5.07 26.92
C PRO A 482 6.30 5.49 26.02
N ALA A 483 6.86 4.57 25.23
CA ALA A 483 7.99 4.86 24.35
C ALA A 483 7.53 4.87 22.89
N ILE A 484 7.54 6.04 22.26
CA ILE A 484 7.21 6.22 20.85
C ILE A 484 8.50 6.16 20.03
N PRO A 485 8.69 5.14 19.18
CA PRO A 485 9.88 5.03 18.34
C PRO A 485 9.97 6.21 17.35
N VAL A 486 11.11 6.88 17.32
CA VAL A 486 11.44 7.95 16.37
C VAL A 486 12.46 7.40 15.37
N TYR A 487 12.04 7.36 14.11
CA TYR A 487 12.84 6.90 13.00
C TYR A 487 13.50 8.07 12.29
N THR A 488 14.70 7.82 11.77
CA THR A 488 15.44 8.78 10.93
C THR A 488 15.81 8.12 9.62
N TRP A 489 15.44 8.76 8.52
CA TRP A 489 15.90 8.44 7.17
C TRP A 489 17.01 9.43 6.82
N ASN A 490 18.23 8.93 6.64
CA ASN A 490 19.41 9.73 6.28
C ASN A 490 19.69 9.72 4.78
N GLN A 491 18.76 9.15 4.02
CA GLN A 491 18.75 9.14 2.57
C GLN A 491 17.54 9.96 2.10
N PRO A 492 17.60 10.52 0.88
CA PRO A 492 16.50 11.29 0.34
C PRO A 492 15.23 10.45 0.21
N VAL A 493 14.13 10.93 0.81
CA VAL A 493 12.82 10.29 0.81
C VAL A 493 11.71 11.34 0.75
N ALA A 494 10.52 10.92 0.35
CA ALA A 494 9.31 11.72 0.35
C ALA A 494 8.48 11.51 1.62
N VAL A 495 7.76 12.56 2.01
CA VAL A 495 6.70 12.55 3.03
C VAL A 495 5.38 12.92 2.37
N THR A 496 4.37 12.07 2.49
CA THR A 496 3.01 12.33 1.97
C THR A 496 2.31 13.42 2.81
N PRO A 497 1.22 14.03 2.31
CA PRO A 497 0.44 15.02 3.06
C PRO A 497 -0.08 14.50 4.41
N ASN A 498 -0.41 13.21 4.51
CA ASN A 498 -0.80 12.55 5.77
C ASN A 498 0.39 11.98 6.56
N GLY A 499 1.63 12.33 6.22
CA GLY A 499 2.82 12.06 7.02
C GLY A 499 3.45 10.68 6.87
N LEU A 500 3.13 9.94 5.81
CA LEU A 500 3.74 8.64 5.49
C LEU A 500 5.05 8.84 4.73
N VAL A 501 6.03 7.96 4.96
CA VAL A 501 7.37 8.07 4.37
C VAL A 501 7.54 7.04 3.26
N TYR A 502 8.14 7.44 2.14
CA TYR A 502 8.45 6.56 1.02
C TYR A 502 9.63 7.07 0.19
N ASP A 503 10.30 6.20 -0.54
CA ASP A 503 11.18 6.56 -1.65
C ASP A 503 10.58 6.10 -2.98
N LEU A 504 11.32 6.28 -4.09
CA LEU A 504 10.84 5.93 -5.43
C LEU A 504 10.49 4.44 -5.60
N ARG A 505 10.97 3.55 -4.72
CA ARG A 505 10.79 2.09 -4.84
C ARG A 505 10.34 1.40 -3.55
N THR A 506 10.17 2.13 -2.46
CA THR A 506 9.92 1.57 -1.12
C THR A 506 8.94 2.44 -0.35
N ILE A 507 7.93 1.82 0.25
CA ILE A 507 7.06 2.46 1.24
C ILE A 507 7.36 1.90 2.63
N TYR A 508 7.27 2.74 3.65
CA TYR A 508 7.49 2.35 5.04
C TYR A 508 6.13 2.22 5.77
N MET A 509 5.79 1.01 6.18
CA MET A 509 4.44 0.65 6.63
C MET A 509 4.24 0.76 8.14
N GLY A 510 5.30 0.65 8.94
CA GLY A 510 5.20 0.48 10.39
C GLY A 510 4.99 -0.98 10.81
N LYS A 511 5.23 -1.28 12.09
CA LYS A 511 5.13 -2.65 12.66
C LYS A 511 3.72 -3.19 12.77
N HIS A 512 2.72 -2.31 12.71
CA HIS A 512 1.32 -2.64 12.91
C HIS A 512 0.51 -2.59 11.60
N ALA A 513 1.17 -2.63 10.45
CA ALA A 513 0.53 -2.50 9.14
C ALA A 513 -0.44 -3.64 8.78
N ASP A 514 -0.31 -4.79 9.44
CA ASP A 514 -1.24 -5.92 9.31
C ASP A 514 -2.60 -5.64 9.96
N ASP A 515 -2.65 -4.70 10.91
CA ASP A 515 -3.90 -4.20 11.49
C ASP A 515 -4.50 -3.13 10.56
N PRO A 516 -5.72 -3.32 10.04
CA PRO A 516 -6.38 -2.35 9.18
C PRO A 516 -6.50 -0.95 9.79
N MET A 517 -6.54 -0.83 11.13
CA MET A 517 -6.62 0.45 11.83
C MET A 517 -5.36 1.30 11.66
N TYR A 518 -4.20 0.69 11.42
CA TYR A 518 -2.91 1.39 11.27
C TYR A 518 -2.36 1.33 9.84
N ASN A 519 -3.10 0.73 8.90
CA ASN A 519 -2.71 0.69 7.50
C ASN A 519 -3.16 1.95 6.74
N TYR A 520 -2.49 3.06 7.01
CA TYR A 520 -2.81 4.39 6.43
C TYR A 520 -2.50 4.50 4.93
N TRP A 521 -1.80 3.52 4.35
CA TRP A 521 -1.51 3.49 2.92
C TRP A 521 -2.73 3.17 2.05
N LYS A 522 -3.77 2.53 2.62
CA LYS A 522 -4.97 2.08 1.88
C LYS A 522 -5.74 3.21 1.18
N GLY A 523 -5.64 4.44 1.67
CA GLY A 523 -6.29 5.64 1.10
C GLY A 523 -5.33 6.68 0.51
N THR A 524 -4.02 6.39 0.47
CA THR A 524 -3.00 7.38 0.06
C THR A 524 -2.59 7.17 -1.39
N SER A 525 -2.70 8.18 -2.24
CA SER A 525 -2.13 8.16 -3.59
C SER A 525 -0.68 8.65 -3.58
N ALA A 526 0.29 7.74 -3.46
CA ALA A 526 1.69 8.03 -3.78
C ALA A 526 1.95 7.83 -5.28
N ASP A 527 1.23 8.61 -6.08
CA ASP A 527 1.30 8.56 -7.54
C ASP A 527 2.68 9.04 -8.04
N ILE A 528 3.13 8.43 -9.12
CA ILE A 528 4.45 8.57 -9.72
C ILE A 528 4.66 9.93 -10.40
N LEU A 529 3.56 10.62 -10.77
CA LEU A 529 3.59 11.90 -11.49
C LEU A 529 3.20 13.11 -10.62
N VAL A 530 3.07 12.94 -9.31
CA VAL A 530 2.69 14.07 -8.44
C VAL A 530 3.93 14.94 -8.17
N PRO A 531 3.87 16.24 -8.51
CA PRO A 531 4.94 17.18 -8.18
C PRO A 531 5.18 17.25 -6.67
N MET A 532 6.43 17.42 -6.27
CA MET A 532 6.84 17.49 -4.87
C MET A 532 7.56 18.79 -4.58
N CYS A 533 7.31 19.35 -3.40
CA CYS A 533 8.15 20.42 -2.87
C CYS A 533 9.46 19.84 -2.31
N LYS A 534 10.53 20.64 -2.25
CA LYS A 534 11.82 20.23 -1.71
C LYS A 534 12.15 20.96 -0.41
N VAL A 535 12.62 20.22 0.59
CA VAL A 535 13.23 20.77 1.82
C VAL A 535 14.48 19.98 2.20
N ASP A 536 15.32 20.54 3.07
CA ASP A 536 16.52 19.82 3.55
C ASP A 536 16.16 18.75 4.59
N THR A 537 15.22 19.04 5.49
CA THR A 537 14.78 18.09 6.52
C THR A 537 13.29 18.23 6.75
N MET A 538 12.54 17.12 6.76
CA MET A 538 11.09 17.12 7.00
C MET A 538 10.69 16.25 8.18
N LEU A 539 9.68 16.67 8.94
CA LEU A 539 9.03 15.84 9.96
C LEU A 539 7.98 14.92 9.34
N ALA A 540 7.97 13.66 9.75
CA ALA A 540 6.95 12.67 9.39
C ALA A 540 6.05 12.35 10.60
N ILE A 541 4.79 12.79 10.56
CA ILE A 541 3.80 12.54 11.62
C ILE A 541 2.57 11.91 10.96
N PRO A 542 2.41 10.58 11.05
CA PRO A 542 1.44 9.85 10.24
C PRO A 542 0.02 9.95 10.81
N PHE A 543 -0.96 10.16 9.93
CA PHE A 543 -2.39 10.11 10.22
C PHE A 543 -3.12 9.25 9.16
N GLU A 544 -4.29 8.71 9.52
CA GLU A 544 -5.13 7.94 8.59
C GLU A 544 -5.55 8.78 7.36
N SER A 545 -5.79 10.07 7.57
CA SER A 545 -6.16 11.03 6.52
C SER A 545 -5.60 12.42 6.82
N THR A 546 -5.82 13.37 5.91
CA THR A 546 -5.44 14.78 6.09
C THR A 546 -6.42 15.58 6.95
N ALA A 547 -7.47 14.96 7.50
CA ALA A 547 -8.52 15.67 8.25
C ALA A 547 -8.00 16.45 9.47
N VAL A 548 -6.82 16.08 10.00
CA VAL A 548 -6.15 16.83 11.07
C VAL A 548 -5.87 18.30 10.69
N PHE A 549 -5.71 18.58 9.39
CA PHE A 549 -5.42 19.91 8.83
C PHE A 549 -6.69 20.72 8.50
N ASP A 550 -7.89 20.15 8.64
CA ASP A 550 -9.14 20.84 8.26
C ASP A 550 -9.55 21.93 9.27
N HIS A 551 -9.15 21.76 10.54
CA HIS A 551 -9.49 22.67 11.63
C HIS A 551 -8.25 23.02 12.46
N ILE A 552 -8.19 24.29 12.90
CA ILE A 552 -7.05 24.80 13.68
C ILE A 552 -6.88 24.04 15.00
N ASP A 553 -7.97 23.65 15.67
CA ASP A 553 -7.91 22.98 16.97
C ASP A 553 -7.31 21.58 16.85
N THR A 554 -7.71 20.81 15.84
CA THR A 554 -7.14 19.48 15.58
C THR A 554 -5.70 19.58 15.13
N TYR A 555 -5.38 20.58 14.30
CA TYR A 555 -4.00 20.85 13.88
C TYR A 555 -3.11 21.17 15.08
N ILE A 556 -3.49 22.10 15.94
CA ILE A 556 -2.70 22.49 17.12
C ILE A 556 -2.53 21.29 18.06
N THR A 557 -3.63 20.61 18.37
CA THR A 557 -3.64 19.58 19.41
C THR A 557 -2.90 18.32 18.99
N TYR A 558 -3.10 17.84 17.76
CA TYR A 558 -2.57 16.55 17.31
C TYR A 558 -1.31 16.68 16.44
N TYR A 559 -1.23 17.68 15.55
CA TYR A 559 -0.08 17.83 14.66
C TYR A 559 0.99 18.73 15.28
N LEU A 560 0.65 19.94 15.70
CA LEU A 560 1.60 20.93 16.19
C LEU A 560 2.28 20.49 17.49
N SER A 561 1.55 19.87 18.41
CA SER A 561 2.12 19.29 19.65
C SER A 561 3.26 18.31 19.36
N ARG A 562 3.09 17.43 18.36
CA ARG A 562 4.11 16.49 17.88
C ARG A 562 5.26 17.19 17.17
N VAL A 563 4.97 18.20 16.36
CA VAL A 563 6.00 19.05 15.72
C VAL A 563 6.89 19.69 16.79
N LEU A 564 6.31 20.24 17.87
CA LEU A 564 7.05 20.87 18.96
C LEU A 564 7.97 19.85 19.65
N ARG A 565 7.47 18.65 19.94
CA ARG A 565 8.29 17.59 20.55
C ARG A 565 9.41 17.10 19.67
N LEU A 566 9.15 16.83 18.40
CA LEU A 566 10.17 16.39 17.45
C LEU A 566 11.18 17.51 17.15
N THR A 567 10.76 18.78 17.17
CA THR A 567 11.66 19.93 17.01
C THR A 567 12.71 19.99 18.12
N ALA A 568 12.40 19.52 19.34
CA ALA A 568 13.39 19.44 20.42
C ALA A 568 14.54 18.45 20.10
N MET A 569 14.28 17.45 19.25
CA MET A 569 15.28 16.49 18.76
C MET A 569 15.94 16.95 17.45
N ASN A 570 15.22 17.74 16.64
CA ASN A 570 15.70 18.25 15.35
C ASN A 570 15.18 19.67 15.08
N THR A 571 15.97 20.67 15.47
CA THR A 571 15.57 22.08 15.46
C THR A 571 15.43 22.68 14.05
N THR A 572 15.98 22.02 13.03
CA THR A 572 15.96 22.49 11.64
C THR A 572 14.88 21.83 10.79
N ALA A 573 14.18 20.83 11.31
CA ALA A 573 13.20 20.09 10.53
C ALA A 573 11.98 20.95 10.17
N SER A 574 11.56 20.85 8.91
CA SER A 574 10.34 21.45 8.38
C SER A 574 9.09 20.66 8.77
N PHE A 575 7.94 21.31 8.71
CA PHE A 575 6.64 20.74 9.03
C PHE A 575 5.53 21.39 8.19
N TRP A 576 4.39 20.71 8.06
CA TRP A 576 3.25 21.19 7.30
C TRP A 576 2.52 22.33 8.01
N LEU A 577 2.16 23.39 7.29
CA LEU A 577 1.33 24.49 7.79
C LEU A 577 0.30 24.91 6.75
N PRO A 578 -1.01 24.70 7.01
CA PRO A 578 -2.06 25.30 6.21
C PRO A 578 -1.92 26.84 6.20
N PRO A 579 -1.91 27.49 5.03
CA PRO A 579 -1.70 28.95 4.96
C PRO A 579 -2.69 29.76 5.79
N ALA A 580 -3.94 29.28 5.91
CA ALA A 580 -4.99 29.90 6.71
C ALA A 580 -4.68 29.90 8.23
N PHE A 581 -3.83 28.99 8.71
CA PHE A 581 -3.49 28.86 10.13
C PHE A 581 -2.28 29.71 10.53
N ALA A 582 -1.43 30.13 9.58
CA ALA A 582 -0.24 30.90 9.87
C ALA A 582 -0.50 32.18 10.71
N PRO A 583 -1.56 32.98 10.45
CA PRO A 583 -1.85 34.15 11.28
C PRO A 583 -2.28 33.80 12.72
N LEU A 584 -2.91 32.63 12.93
CA LEU A 584 -3.44 32.17 14.22
C LEU A 584 -2.35 31.60 15.13
N LEU A 585 -1.20 31.23 14.56
CA LEU A 585 -0.06 30.71 15.30
C LEU A 585 0.93 31.80 15.73
N LYS A 586 0.61 33.09 15.54
CA LYS A 586 1.49 34.20 15.93
C LYS A 586 1.77 34.24 17.44
N ASP A 587 0.80 33.80 18.23
CA ASP A 587 0.90 33.77 19.69
C ASP A 587 1.66 32.53 20.20
N PHE A 588 1.98 31.60 19.29
CA PHE A 588 2.85 30.48 19.58
C PHE A 588 4.32 30.84 19.33
N SER A 589 5.20 30.48 20.26
CA SER A 589 6.65 30.68 20.16
C SER A 589 7.31 29.68 19.20
N ILE A 590 6.98 29.75 17.91
CA ILE A 590 7.41 28.78 16.88
C ILE A 590 8.10 29.49 15.72
N ASN A 591 9.20 28.90 15.25
CA ASN A 591 9.87 29.39 14.04
C ASN A 591 9.11 28.96 12.78
N LEU A 592 8.22 29.84 12.30
CA LEU A 592 7.39 29.64 11.10
C LEU A 592 8.20 29.66 9.79
N ASN A 593 9.46 30.08 9.78
CA ASN A 593 10.29 30.03 8.56
C ASN A 593 10.60 28.60 8.10
N ARG A 594 10.41 27.60 8.97
CA ARG A 594 10.54 26.18 8.65
C ARG A 594 9.27 25.57 8.06
N ALA A 595 8.16 26.30 8.11
CA ALA A 595 6.87 25.77 7.74
C ALA A 595 6.76 25.62 6.22
N VAL A 596 6.28 24.46 5.78
CA VAL A 596 5.97 24.16 4.38
C VAL A 596 4.47 24.38 4.18
N PRO A 597 4.06 25.21 3.21
CA PRO A 597 2.64 25.39 2.92
C PRO A 597 1.95 24.06 2.63
N PHE A 598 0.90 23.75 3.38
CA PHE A 598 0.10 22.54 3.14
C PHE A 598 -0.87 22.79 1.98
N ASN A 599 -0.62 22.14 0.85
CA ASN A 599 -1.42 22.22 -0.38
C ASN A 599 -1.81 20.83 -0.95
N GLY A 600 -1.60 19.76 -0.17
CA GLY A 600 -1.85 18.39 -0.60
C GLY A 600 -0.75 17.76 -1.46
N GLN A 601 0.37 18.45 -1.71
CA GLN A 601 1.53 17.87 -2.39
C GLN A 601 2.47 17.15 -1.40
N PRO A 602 3.14 16.06 -1.79
CA PRO A 602 4.21 15.46 -1.01
C PRO A 602 5.43 16.37 -0.94
N CYS A 603 6.27 16.14 0.08
CA CYS A 603 7.55 16.83 0.25
C CYS A 603 8.71 15.86 0.11
N TRP A 604 9.65 16.15 -0.78
CA TRP A 604 10.93 15.47 -0.88
C TRP A 604 11.94 16.11 0.07
N ALA A 605 12.59 15.29 0.90
CA ALA A 605 13.57 15.76 1.86
C ALA A 605 14.85 14.93 1.85
N GLU A 606 16.00 15.59 1.97
CA GLU A 606 17.31 14.92 2.08
C GLU A 606 17.42 14.11 3.39
N LYS A 607 16.69 14.54 4.42
CA LYS A 607 16.53 13.84 5.70
C LYS A 607 15.08 13.87 6.17
N VAL A 608 14.58 12.76 6.71
CA VAL A 608 13.28 12.72 7.39
C VAL A 608 13.45 12.20 8.81
N VAL A 609 12.72 12.80 9.76
CA VAL A 609 12.66 12.36 11.15
C VAL A 609 11.20 12.30 11.58
N GLY A 610 10.79 11.21 12.22
CA GLY A 610 9.42 11.12 12.69
C GLY A 610 8.97 9.71 13.02
N PHE A 611 7.66 9.50 12.97
CA PHE A 611 7.02 8.25 13.35
C PHE A 611 6.62 7.43 12.13
N LEU A 612 6.26 6.18 12.39
CA LEU A 612 5.52 5.33 11.46
C LEU A 612 4.16 4.98 12.07
N PRO A 613 3.15 4.66 11.24
CA PRO A 613 1.82 4.31 11.73
C PRO A 613 1.85 3.23 12.81
N GLY A 614 1.07 3.45 13.87
CA GLY A 614 0.94 2.52 14.98
C GLY A 614 0.25 3.14 16.20
N PRO A 615 -0.05 2.31 17.22
CA PRO A 615 -0.74 2.74 18.44
C PRO A 615 0.00 3.88 19.14
N CYS A 616 1.31 3.73 19.36
CA CYS A 616 2.11 4.69 20.10
C CYS A 616 2.23 6.07 19.43
N SER A 617 2.22 6.14 18.09
CA SER A 617 2.29 7.42 17.36
C SER A 617 0.95 8.17 17.33
N ASN A 618 -0.17 7.45 17.42
CA ASN A 618 -1.52 7.99 17.29
C ASN A 618 -2.03 8.68 18.56
N GLU A 619 -1.51 8.27 19.72
CA GLU A 619 -2.01 8.60 21.05
C GLU A 619 -1.21 9.73 21.72
N LEU A 620 -1.86 10.80 22.22
CA LEU A 620 -1.18 11.95 22.83
C LEU A 620 -0.72 11.65 24.26
N GLY A 621 0.47 12.09 24.64
CA GLY A 621 0.97 12.05 26.02
C GLY A 621 0.82 13.39 26.73
N SER A 622 1.00 13.38 28.05
CA SER A 622 1.05 14.60 28.87
C SER A 622 2.13 15.58 28.41
N GLU A 623 3.22 15.05 27.87
CA GLU A 623 4.36 15.79 27.35
C GLU A 623 4.00 16.58 26.07
N ASP A 624 3.09 16.04 25.24
CA ASP A 624 2.59 16.75 24.05
C ASP A 624 1.80 18.00 24.47
N ILE A 625 0.96 17.85 25.50
CA ILE A 625 0.18 18.96 26.07
C ILE A 625 1.07 19.95 26.81
N ALA A 626 2.05 19.47 27.56
CA ALA A 626 3.02 20.31 28.25
C ALA A 626 3.82 21.17 27.25
N CYS A 627 4.21 20.61 26.10
CA CYS A 627 4.84 21.35 25.02
C CYS A 627 3.94 22.45 24.45
N LEU A 628 2.64 22.19 24.23
CA LEU A 628 1.71 23.23 23.78
C LEU A 628 1.62 24.38 24.81
N ARG A 629 1.39 24.03 26.08
CA ARG A 629 1.27 24.98 27.20
C ARG A 629 2.55 25.79 27.46
N SER A 630 3.73 25.28 27.07
CA SER A 630 4.99 26.01 27.20
C SER A 630 5.27 26.96 26.04
N HIS A 631 4.59 26.80 24.90
CA HIS A 631 4.82 27.60 23.69
C HIS A 631 3.72 28.63 23.42
N HIS A 632 2.71 28.71 24.28
CA HIS A 632 1.62 29.68 24.20
C HIS A 632 1.37 30.26 25.59
N GLU A 633 0.85 31.48 25.70
CA GLU A 633 0.41 31.99 27.00
C GLU A 633 -0.63 31.03 27.59
N TRP A 634 -0.49 30.62 28.85
CA TRP A 634 -1.43 29.68 29.45
C TRP A 634 -1.59 29.94 30.94
N ILE A 635 -2.83 29.88 31.41
CA ILE A 635 -3.16 30.05 32.82
C ILE A 635 -3.26 28.68 33.47
N MET A 636 -2.25 28.34 34.26
CA MET A 636 -2.06 27.01 34.85
C MET A 636 -3.18 26.58 35.79
N TYR A 637 -3.74 27.53 36.57
CA TYR A 637 -4.75 27.25 37.58
C TYR A 637 -6.08 27.93 37.21
N PRO A 638 -7.22 27.36 37.62
CA PRO A 638 -8.51 28.01 37.44
C PRO A 638 -8.48 29.44 37.98
N LEU A 639 -9.03 30.38 37.21
CA LEU A 639 -9.38 31.69 37.74
C LEU A 639 -10.67 31.51 38.58
N LYS A 640 -11.13 32.58 39.24
CA LYS A 640 -12.44 32.61 39.94
C LYS A 640 -13.49 31.78 39.18
N ARG A 641 -14.40 31.09 39.87
CA ARG A 641 -15.55 30.33 39.34
C ARG A 641 -16.00 30.69 37.91
N VAL A 642 -15.36 30.13 36.89
CA VAL A 642 -15.73 30.29 35.48
C VAL A 642 -16.22 28.94 34.97
N CYS A 643 -17.43 28.92 34.42
CA CYS A 643 -17.97 27.78 33.68
C CYS A 643 -17.96 28.11 32.20
N THR A 644 -17.16 27.36 31.45
CA THR A 644 -17.04 27.47 30.00
C THR A 644 -17.87 26.36 29.35
N VAL A 645 -18.80 26.73 28.48
CA VAL A 645 -19.69 25.81 27.78
C VAL A 645 -19.39 25.88 26.29
N ILE A 646 -19.01 24.74 25.70
CA ILE A 646 -18.78 24.61 24.26
C ILE A 646 -20.13 24.43 23.58
N ILE A 647 -20.58 25.44 22.85
CA ILE A 647 -21.91 25.45 22.25
C ILE A 647 -21.94 24.79 20.87
N ASP A 648 -23.05 24.11 20.58
CA ASP A 648 -23.35 23.55 19.27
C ASP A 648 -24.86 23.55 18.96
N ASN A 649 -25.28 22.72 18.00
CA ASN A 649 -26.67 22.59 17.58
C ASN A 649 -27.58 21.97 18.66
N ILE A 650 -27.03 21.26 19.64
CA ILE A 650 -27.77 20.64 20.75
C ILE A 650 -27.51 21.44 22.03
N LEU A 651 -26.26 21.66 22.40
CA LEU A 651 -25.89 22.47 23.56
C LEU A 651 -25.81 23.95 23.18
N THR A 652 -26.97 24.62 23.11
CA THR A 652 -27.03 26.02 22.66
C THR A 652 -26.69 27.02 23.75
N GLU A 653 -26.39 28.27 23.38
CA GLU A 653 -26.19 29.37 24.34
C GLU A 653 -27.44 29.61 25.21
N THR A 654 -28.63 29.42 24.65
CA THR A 654 -29.91 29.52 25.38
C THR A 654 -29.99 28.47 26.47
N VAL A 655 -29.65 27.21 26.16
CA VAL A 655 -29.61 26.11 27.13
C VAL A 655 -28.60 26.40 28.23
N ALA A 656 -27.39 26.85 27.89
CA ALA A 656 -26.37 27.19 28.88
C ALA A 656 -26.84 28.28 29.85
N LYS A 657 -27.46 29.36 29.32
CA LYS A 657 -27.94 30.48 30.14
C LYS A 657 -29.19 30.16 30.96
N GLN A 658 -30.13 29.42 30.40
CA GLN A 658 -31.44 29.20 31.04
C GLN A 658 -31.47 27.95 31.92
N LEU A 659 -30.72 26.90 31.57
CA LEU A 659 -30.74 25.63 32.29
C LEU A 659 -29.49 25.44 33.16
N PHE A 660 -28.29 25.77 32.67
CA PHE A 660 -27.06 25.44 33.40
C PHE A 660 -26.64 26.54 34.38
N PHE A 661 -26.69 27.81 33.96
CA PHE A 661 -26.28 28.93 34.81
C PHE A 661 -27.06 29.05 36.12
N PRO A 662 -28.40 28.85 36.16
CA PRO A 662 -29.14 28.82 37.41
C PRO A 662 -28.66 27.72 38.36
N LEU A 663 -28.33 26.54 37.85
CA LEU A 663 -27.81 25.42 38.64
C LEU A 663 -26.44 25.74 39.26
N LEU A 664 -25.55 26.40 38.49
CA LEU A 664 -24.25 26.86 39.00
C LEU A 664 -24.42 27.85 40.15
N MET A 665 -25.34 28.82 40.00
CA MET A 665 -25.58 29.84 41.03
C MET A 665 -26.11 29.27 42.36
N LEU A 666 -26.71 28.07 42.35
CA LEU A 666 -27.11 27.36 43.57
C LEU A 666 -25.92 26.83 44.38
N THR A 667 -24.77 26.59 43.73
CA THR A 667 -23.55 26.08 44.39
C THR A 667 -22.72 27.19 45.06
N GLY A 668 -23.04 28.45 44.77
CA GLY A 668 -22.46 29.62 45.44
C GLY A 668 -22.35 30.85 44.54
N LYS A 669 -22.06 32.02 45.13
CA LYS A 669 -21.95 33.29 44.38
C LYS A 669 -20.65 33.36 43.57
N GLY A 670 -20.64 34.18 42.50
CA GLY A 670 -19.43 34.52 41.75
C GLY A 670 -19.15 33.69 40.50
N TRP A 671 -20.08 32.84 40.05
CA TRP A 671 -19.96 32.13 38.78
C TRP A 671 -20.07 33.07 37.58
N THR A 672 -19.15 32.94 36.63
CA THR A 672 -19.24 33.54 35.30
C THR A 672 -19.49 32.44 34.27
N LEU A 673 -20.53 32.59 33.46
CA LEU A 673 -20.77 31.72 32.31
C LEU A 673 -20.07 32.27 31.08
N ARG A 674 -19.29 31.43 30.41
CA ARG A 674 -18.68 31.70 29.11
C ARG A 674 -19.21 30.68 28.10
N CYS A 675 -19.81 31.14 27.01
CA CYS A 675 -20.26 30.26 25.93
C CYS A 675 -19.33 30.46 24.73
N ILE A 676 -18.69 29.38 24.27
CA ILE A 676 -17.68 29.42 23.21
C ILE A 676 -18.06 28.47 22.10
N LYS A 677 -17.75 28.83 20.86
CA LYS A 677 -18.02 27.96 19.71
C LYS A 677 -16.96 26.85 19.65
N LYS A 678 -17.17 25.89 18.74
CA LYS A 678 -16.23 24.78 18.56
C LYS A 678 -14.87 25.27 18.05
N GLU A 679 -14.85 26.32 17.25
CA GLU A 679 -13.66 26.92 16.62
C GLU A 679 -13.09 28.12 17.42
N SER A 680 -13.26 28.11 18.74
CA SER A 680 -12.78 29.17 19.62
C SER A 680 -11.27 29.09 19.87
N GLU A 681 -10.64 30.24 20.09
CA GLU A 681 -9.18 30.29 20.32
C GLU A 681 -8.81 29.63 21.66
N PRO A 682 -7.59 29.08 21.82
CA PRO A 682 -7.15 28.49 23.09
C PRO A 682 -7.35 29.42 24.30
N ALA A 683 -7.20 30.73 24.11
CA ALA A 683 -7.42 31.74 25.14
C ALA A 683 -8.84 31.74 25.73
N ASP A 684 -9.84 31.30 24.96
CA ASP A 684 -11.23 31.18 25.43
C ASP A 684 -11.42 30.11 26.52
N PHE A 685 -10.45 29.20 26.69
CA PHE A 685 -10.47 28.17 27.72
C PHE A 685 -9.76 28.58 29.01
N PHE A 686 -8.99 29.68 28.98
CA PHE A 686 -8.14 30.07 30.10
C PHE A 686 -8.95 30.42 31.35
N GLY A 687 -8.43 29.92 32.48
CA GLY A 687 -8.99 30.15 33.80
C GLY A 687 -10.32 29.46 34.07
N SER A 688 -10.78 28.56 33.20
CA SER A 688 -12.02 27.80 33.42
C SER A 688 -11.89 26.90 34.66
N SER A 689 -12.91 26.91 35.51
CA SER A 689 -13.04 25.97 36.65
C SER A 689 -13.87 24.75 36.27
N ILE A 690 -14.87 24.95 35.39
CA ILE A 690 -15.68 23.90 34.78
C ILE A 690 -15.67 24.11 33.27
N CYS A 691 -15.46 23.04 32.50
CA CYS A 691 -15.68 23.01 31.06
C CYS A 691 -16.80 22.01 30.75
N ILE A 692 -17.81 22.39 29.98
CA ILE A 692 -18.94 21.54 29.62
C ILE A 692 -18.99 21.39 28.11
N THR A 693 -19.10 20.15 27.63
CA THR A 693 -19.25 19.84 26.21
C THR A 693 -20.24 18.72 25.97
N TYR A 694 -20.80 18.68 24.75
CA TYR A 694 -21.62 17.58 24.27
C TYR A 694 -21.05 17.09 22.95
N LYS A 695 -20.76 15.78 22.88
CA LYS A 695 -20.45 15.07 21.63
C LYS A 695 -19.56 15.85 20.65
N SER A 696 -18.45 16.42 21.13
CA SER A 696 -17.58 17.22 20.28
C SER A 696 -16.32 16.46 19.89
N LEU A 697 -16.37 15.79 18.74
CA LEU A 697 -15.18 15.26 18.06
C LEU A 697 -14.14 16.36 17.73
N LYS A 698 -14.49 17.65 17.90
CA LYS A 698 -13.68 18.81 17.54
C LYS A 698 -13.35 19.74 18.72
N ALA A 699 -13.65 19.37 19.97
CA ALA A 699 -13.22 20.13 21.15
C ALA A 699 -11.74 19.85 21.48
N ALA A 700 -10.86 19.88 20.49
CA ALA A 700 -9.46 19.53 20.68
C ALA A 700 -8.76 20.58 21.57
N SER A 701 -9.21 21.83 21.58
CA SER A 701 -8.64 22.91 22.40
C SER A 701 -8.90 22.81 23.92
N ILE A 702 -9.55 21.75 24.42
CA ILE A 702 -9.69 21.53 25.88
C ILE A 702 -8.35 21.37 26.61
N TRP A 703 -7.27 21.05 25.89
CA TRP A 703 -5.91 21.03 26.45
C TRP A 703 -5.52 22.38 27.07
N ALA A 704 -6.10 23.47 26.57
CA ALA A 704 -5.86 24.84 27.04
C ALA A 704 -6.57 25.15 28.37
N CYS A 705 -7.47 24.28 28.84
CA CYS A 705 -8.02 24.42 30.20
C CYS A 705 -6.89 24.36 31.25
N PRO A 706 -7.07 25.04 32.39
CA PRO A 706 -6.16 24.93 33.52
C PRO A 706 -6.09 23.50 34.06
N LYS A 707 -4.99 23.15 34.76
CA LYS A 707 -4.92 21.90 35.53
C LYS A 707 -6.07 21.86 36.52
N GLU A 708 -6.56 20.66 36.81
CA GLU A 708 -7.67 20.39 37.74
C GLU A 708 -9.03 20.99 37.31
N CYS A 709 -9.12 21.65 36.14
CA CYS A 709 -10.41 22.07 35.60
C CYS A 709 -11.32 20.86 35.43
N CYS A 710 -12.57 20.98 35.87
CA CYS A 710 -13.51 19.89 35.79
C CYS A 710 -14.18 19.86 34.40
N LEU A 711 -13.87 18.84 33.62
CA LEU A 711 -14.52 18.60 32.34
C LEU A 711 -15.76 17.73 32.54
N ILE A 712 -16.91 18.22 32.07
CA ILE A 712 -18.16 17.46 32.02
C ILE A 712 -18.50 17.22 30.56
N GLU A 713 -18.38 15.97 30.15
CA GLU A 713 -18.70 15.53 28.81
C GLU A 713 -20.04 14.78 28.79
N PHE A 714 -20.99 15.30 28.02
CA PHE A 714 -22.23 14.60 27.74
C PHE A 714 -22.10 13.73 26.49
N GLN A 715 -22.46 12.45 26.60
CA GLN A 715 -22.49 11.51 25.48
C GLN A 715 -23.82 10.75 25.44
N GLN A 716 -24.21 10.30 24.24
CA GLN A 716 -25.36 9.42 24.08
C GLN A 716 -24.93 7.97 24.36
N GLU A 717 -25.69 7.23 25.16
CA GLU A 717 -25.32 5.88 25.62
C GLU A 717 -25.12 4.82 24.51
N LEU A 718 -25.59 5.10 23.28
CA LEU A 718 -25.45 4.24 22.11
C LEU A 718 -24.39 4.71 21.11
N ASP A 719 -23.75 5.86 21.37
CA ASP A 719 -22.77 6.48 20.49
C ASP A 719 -21.67 7.12 21.35
N ILE A 720 -20.76 6.25 21.81
CA ILE A 720 -19.75 6.54 22.82
C ILE A 720 -18.36 6.67 22.18
N ARG A 721 -17.58 7.62 22.69
CA ARG A 721 -16.24 7.99 22.22
C ARG A 721 -15.28 8.21 23.40
N GLY A 722 -14.00 7.91 23.22
CA GLY A 722 -12.99 7.96 24.29
C GLY A 722 -12.00 9.12 24.17
N GLU A 723 -11.95 9.79 23.02
CA GLU A 723 -10.90 10.72 22.63
C GLU A 723 -10.85 11.97 23.53
N ILE A 724 -12.02 12.51 23.91
CA ILE A 724 -12.11 13.68 24.79
C ILE A 724 -11.73 13.32 26.22
N GLN A 725 -12.21 12.18 26.74
CA GLN A 725 -11.78 11.67 28.05
C GLN A 725 -10.27 11.45 28.06
N HIS A 726 -9.72 10.80 27.03
CA HIS A 726 -8.28 10.60 26.90
C HIS A 726 -7.53 11.94 26.96
N LEU A 727 -7.89 12.89 26.09
CA LEU A 727 -7.25 14.19 26.01
C LEU A 727 -7.33 14.96 27.33
N ALA A 728 -8.45 14.85 28.05
CA ALA A 728 -8.65 15.48 29.34
C ALA A 728 -7.67 14.95 30.40
N HIS A 729 -7.48 13.63 30.48
CA HIS A 729 -6.56 13.03 31.45
C HIS A 729 -5.10 13.39 31.17
N VAL A 730 -4.65 13.33 29.91
CA VAL A 730 -3.28 13.77 29.57
C VAL A 730 -3.09 15.28 29.67
N SER A 731 -4.17 16.04 29.72
CA SER A 731 -4.16 17.48 30.02
C SER A 731 -4.27 17.80 31.52
N GLU A 732 -4.25 16.80 32.41
CA GLU A 732 -4.39 16.95 33.86
C GLU A 732 -5.73 17.58 34.28
N LEU A 733 -6.82 17.22 33.58
CA LEU A 733 -8.18 17.65 33.90
C LEU A 733 -8.92 16.59 34.72
N LYS A 734 -9.93 17.01 35.49
CA LYS A 734 -10.87 16.08 36.15
C LYS A 734 -12.04 15.80 35.23
N ALA A 735 -12.01 14.67 34.54
CA ALA A 735 -12.99 14.37 33.51
C ALA A 735 -14.14 13.51 34.04
N TRP A 736 -15.37 13.91 33.69
CA TRP A 736 -16.59 13.18 33.98
C TRP A 736 -17.37 12.96 32.69
N VAL A 737 -17.80 11.71 32.46
CA VAL A 737 -18.70 11.37 31.34
C VAL A 737 -20.11 11.15 31.87
N LEU A 738 -21.08 11.92 31.38
CA LEU A 738 -22.49 11.84 31.76
C LEU A 738 -23.30 11.31 30.58
N LEU A 739 -23.80 10.07 30.71
CA LEU A 739 -24.55 9.40 29.66
C LEU A 739 -26.00 9.88 29.59
N LEU A 740 -26.47 10.06 28.36
CA LEU A 740 -27.82 10.48 28.01
C LEU A 740 -28.50 9.38 27.19
N SER A 741 -29.79 9.18 27.45
CA SER A 741 -30.63 8.29 26.66
C SER A 741 -31.05 8.97 25.35
N LYS A 742 -31.37 8.16 24.34
CA LYS A 742 -31.88 8.66 23.05
C LYS A 742 -33.18 9.44 23.26
N GLY A 743 -33.30 10.61 22.61
CA GLY A 743 -34.50 11.45 22.66
C GLY A 743 -34.48 12.54 21.60
N SER A 744 -35.53 13.37 21.58
CA SER A 744 -35.54 14.61 20.80
C SER A 744 -34.49 15.60 21.32
N ILE A 745 -34.19 16.67 20.57
CA ILE A 745 -33.22 17.70 21.00
C ILE A 745 -33.63 18.27 22.37
N THR A 746 -34.91 18.54 22.59
CA THR A 746 -35.43 19.05 23.86
C THR A 746 -35.25 18.03 24.97
N ASP A 747 -35.58 16.75 24.74
CA ASP A 747 -35.40 15.68 25.73
C ASP A 747 -33.93 15.55 26.14
N VAL A 748 -33.01 15.67 25.17
CA VAL A 748 -31.57 15.60 25.41
C VAL A 748 -31.10 16.79 26.26
N GLN A 749 -31.56 18.01 25.96
CA GLN A 749 -31.23 19.22 26.72
C GLN A 749 -31.75 19.16 28.17
N GLU A 750 -32.97 18.64 28.37
CA GLU A 750 -33.53 18.44 29.71
C GLU A 750 -32.76 17.39 30.51
N GLN A 751 -32.40 16.26 29.87
CA GLN A 751 -31.57 15.24 30.49
C GLN A 751 -30.20 15.79 30.92
N MET A 752 -29.55 16.63 30.08
CA MET A 752 -28.30 17.28 30.44
C MET A 752 -28.43 18.12 31.71
N ALA A 753 -29.48 18.95 31.82
CA ALA A 753 -29.72 19.79 32.98
C ALA A 753 -29.94 18.96 34.25
N VAL A 754 -30.70 17.85 34.15
CA VAL A 754 -30.93 16.92 35.26
C VAL A 754 -29.62 16.25 35.71
N GLN A 755 -28.82 15.75 34.78
CA GLN A 755 -27.54 15.09 35.09
C GLN A 755 -26.54 16.09 35.67
N LEU A 756 -26.42 17.30 35.09
CA LEU A 756 -25.57 18.37 35.61
C LEU A 756 -25.98 18.76 37.04
N GLY A 757 -27.28 18.94 37.30
CA GLY A 757 -27.77 19.29 38.64
C GLY A 757 -27.46 18.23 39.68
N LYS A 758 -27.62 16.93 39.34
CA LYS A 758 -27.23 15.81 40.22
C LYS A 758 -25.73 15.82 40.50
N TRP A 759 -24.93 16.02 39.45
CA TRP A 759 -23.48 16.07 39.56
C TRP A 759 -23.01 17.24 40.43
N LEU A 760 -23.52 18.45 40.21
CA LEU A 760 -23.21 19.65 41.00
C LEU A 760 -23.59 19.48 42.47
N LYS A 761 -24.71 18.80 42.76
CA LYS A 761 -25.11 18.53 44.16
C LYS A 761 -24.12 17.60 44.88
N LYS A 762 -23.56 16.63 44.16
CA LYS A 762 -22.60 15.66 44.72
C LYS A 762 -21.19 16.24 44.84
N ASN A 763 -20.73 16.94 43.80
CA ASN A 763 -19.32 17.32 43.62
C ASN A 763 -19.06 18.83 43.73
N GLY A 764 -20.11 19.67 43.73
CA GLY A 764 -19.98 21.12 43.71
C GLY A 764 -19.29 21.74 44.93
N GLY A 765 -19.26 21.02 46.07
CA GLY A 765 -18.55 21.47 47.27
C GLY A 765 -17.02 21.47 47.11
N GLU A 766 -16.46 20.55 46.33
CA GLU A 766 -15.01 20.44 46.11
C GLU A 766 -14.49 21.51 45.13
N ILE A 767 -15.31 21.90 44.16
CA ILE A 767 -15.03 22.96 43.17
C ILE A 767 -15.02 24.36 43.82
N VAL A 768 -15.64 24.47 44.99
CA VAL A 768 -15.87 25.73 45.73
C VAL A 768 -14.71 26.09 46.67
N MET A 769 -13.86 25.13 47.04
CA MET A 769 -12.76 25.32 48.00
C MET A 769 -11.36 25.52 47.37
N GLY A 770 -11.25 25.40 46.04
CA GLY A 770 -10.02 25.61 45.27
C GLY A 770 -9.77 27.05 44.87
#